data_AF-A0A2A6CZY4-F1
#
_entry.id   AF-A0A2A6CZY4-F1
#
_cell.length_a   1.000
_cell.length_b   1.000
_cell.length_c   1.000
_cell.angle_alpha   90.00
_cell.angle_beta   90.00
_cell.angle_gamma   90.00
#
_symmetry.space_group_name_H-M   'P 1'
#
loop_
_entity.id
_entity.type
_entity.pdbx_description
1 polymer ?
#
loop_
_entity_poly.entity_id
_entity_poly.type
_entity_poly.pdbx_seq_one_letter_code
_entity_poly.pdbx_strand_id
1 'polypeptide(L)'
;MGDLCSPILYIPEDGPFYDSLAYFSAVCGVIFINLCVFFAPINLVVNIFVMIVLASSYNLVFFLMAFDETVVVGLLTITMYRRFVFSQCTPWHFSLFWAIFDLAREHLMIVFIAHATWLAVVIALMRIVSIRSQGAKEITSNVAGILCGSSMIFVLIAHAPNYTTVIIAWIPFKYACQTDEFGDVMIPLAMESPTVYMNDCLFYDFGDTVRYCLHARRTTFIEHAKSTNIVLSFIIITSACNLFIYLFMSKKFREVAKSYVCFPYRKIRTIASSQASSQVHMLTRFLINSISLLVNFLTRMVDTSEECTSILYIPEDSPLYDFLIDFSDMNTFIFVNLCLYLGPVNILVNIFVMIILSSRELRNTYNFVFFLMALEQTIVVASLTITMYRGYVFLQCIPSYFSLFWAIYELVAQHVMIVCIAHVTWLAVIIATMRIVSIRSHGTKEIKFKIAAIFCASSMIFVIVVNTPNFLSLTIGLMRFKDICKIDDDDSHCAAITYCIHERLFVSSLVTGFLHNVLPCLILIILLPTLIHFLRNVRKERDQLRQTSVKESSDGDRSTTLFILIMISTLVSEIPQAVIYILEGLLSSKMRSRVTSKISTFVMSFIVISSACNLFIYLSMSKKFREVARSYVCFPYRKFRKIASSHGSSSS
;
A
#
# COMPACT_ATOMS: atom_id res chain seq x y z
N MET A 1 -10.41 -17.30 -50.83
CA MET A 1 -9.13 -17.43 -50.11
C MET A 1 -8.36 -16.16 -50.39
N GLY A 2 -8.29 -15.26 -49.42
CA GLY A 2 -7.70 -13.93 -49.56
C GLY A 2 -8.22 -13.01 -48.46
N ASP A 3 -7.33 -12.68 -47.53
CA ASP A 3 -7.29 -11.50 -46.67
C ASP A 3 -8.35 -11.32 -45.57
N LEU A 4 -8.07 -11.95 -44.42
CA LEU A 4 -8.53 -11.55 -43.10
C LEU A 4 -7.29 -11.40 -42.18
N CYS A 5 -6.47 -10.38 -42.44
CA CYS A 5 -5.57 -9.82 -41.45
C CYS A 5 -6.11 -8.44 -41.08
N SER A 6 -6.55 -8.29 -39.82
CA SER A 6 -6.97 -7.03 -39.24
C SER A 6 -5.91 -5.94 -39.44
N PRO A 7 -6.28 -4.69 -39.72
CA PRO A 7 -5.31 -3.62 -39.81
C PRO A 7 -4.71 -3.39 -38.42
N ILE A 8 -3.43 -3.71 -38.26
CA ILE A 8 -2.64 -3.30 -37.10
C ILE A 8 -2.55 -1.78 -37.13
N LEU A 9 -2.94 -1.15 -36.02
CA LEU A 9 -2.96 0.29 -35.84
C LEU A 9 -1.53 0.85 -36.02
N TYR A 10 -1.26 1.43 -37.18
CA TYR A 10 -0.01 2.15 -37.44
C TYR A 10 -0.03 3.45 -36.64
N ILE A 11 0.78 3.53 -35.58
CA ILE A 11 0.97 4.74 -34.80
C ILE A 11 2.11 5.53 -35.46
N PRO A 12 1.85 6.70 -36.07
CA PRO A 12 2.90 7.49 -36.71
C PRO A 12 3.94 7.96 -35.69
N GLU A 13 5.23 7.83 -36.02
CA GLU A 13 6.37 8.20 -35.16
C GLU A 13 6.41 9.70 -34.83
N ASP A 14 5.79 10.55 -35.66
CA ASP A 14 5.74 12.00 -35.49
C ASP A 14 4.53 12.47 -34.66
N GLY A 15 3.81 11.52 -34.03
CA GLY A 15 2.62 11.78 -33.25
C GLY A 15 2.93 12.10 -31.77
N PRO A 16 2.12 12.96 -31.11
CA PRO A 16 2.29 13.33 -29.69
C PRO A 16 2.28 12.12 -28.72
N PHE A 17 1.79 10.96 -29.19
CA PHE A 17 1.83 9.69 -28.46
C PHE A 17 3.25 9.14 -28.28
N TYR A 18 4.12 9.27 -29.30
CA TYR A 18 5.49 8.76 -29.26
C TYR A 18 6.36 9.60 -28.31
N ASP A 19 6.22 10.92 -28.36
CA ASP A 19 6.87 11.85 -27.42
C ASP A 19 6.41 11.62 -25.98
N SER A 20 5.12 11.37 -25.78
CA SER A 20 4.55 11.02 -24.46
C SER A 20 5.10 9.69 -23.93
N LEU A 21 5.33 8.70 -24.80
CA LEU A 21 5.91 7.41 -24.44
C LEU A 21 7.39 7.52 -24.06
N ALA A 22 8.14 8.35 -24.77
CA ALA A 22 9.55 8.64 -24.49
C ALA A 22 9.70 9.38 -23.15
N TYR A 23 8.82 10.36 -22.90
CA TYR A 23 8.78 11.10 -21.64
C TYR A 23 8.39 10.20 -20.44
N PHE A 24 7.38 9.33 -20.61
CA PHE A 24 7.00 8.34 -19.59
C PHE A 24 8.16 7.40 -19.22
N SER A 25 8.91 6.94 -20.22
CA SER A 25 10.11 6.10 -20.04
C SER A 25 11.19 6.83 -19.23
N ALA A 26 11.45 8.11 -19.54
CA ALA A 26 12.40 8.94 -18.81
C ALA A 26 11.98 9.13 -17.34
N VAL A 27 10.70 9.41 -17.08
CA VAL A 27 10.17 9.61 -15.71
C VAL A 27 10.22 8.32 -14.89
N CYS A 28 9.79 7.19 -15.46
CA CYS A 28 9.92 5.88 -14.79
C CYS A 28 11.39 5.54 -14.50
N GLY A 29 12.29 5.89 -15.43
CA GLY A 29 13.74 5.80 -15.22
C GLY A 29 14.20 6.62 -14.01
N VAL A 30 13.79 7.89 -13.90
CA VAL A 30 14.18 8.77 -12.78
C VAL A 30 13.63 8.31 -11.43
N ILE A 31 12.36 7.91 -11.35
CA ILE A 31 11.76 7.38 -10.11
C ILE A 31 12.49 6.10 -9.69
N PHE A 32 12.68 5.19 -10.63
CA PHE A 32 13.39 3.94 -10.38
C PHE A 32 14.83 4.20 -9.92
N ILE A 33 15.53 5.20 -10.50
CA ILE A 33 16.88 5.63 -10.09
C ILE A 33 16.87 6.13 -8.65
N ASN A 34 15.94 7.02 -8.29
CA ASN A 34 15.84 7.54 -6.92
C ASN A 34 15.55 6.42 -5.92
N LEU A 35 14.62 5.52 -6.21
CA LEU A 35 14.33 4.37 -5.35
C LEU A 35 15.56 3.46 -5.18
N CYS A 36 16.30 3.19 -6.25
CA CYS A 36 17.53 2.38 -6.16
C CYS A 36 18.62 3.09 -5.36
N VAL A 37 18.87 4.38 -5.60
CA VAL A 37 19.92 5.14 -4.91
C VAL A 37 19.67 5.20 -3.40
N PHE A 38 18.41 5.36 -2.98
CA PHE A 38 18.08 5.42 -1.55
C PHE A 38 17.95 4.05 -0.90
N PHE A 39 17.22 3.11 -1.50
CA PHE A 39 16.89 1.85 -0.85
C PHE A 39 17.91 0.74 -1.06
N ALA A 40 18.68 0.74 -2.16
CA ALA A 40 19.64 -0.33 -2.40
C ALA A 40 20.80 -0.37 -1.39
N PRO A 41 21.43 0.76 -1.00
CA PRO A 41 22.46 0.75 0.04
C PRO A 41 21.92 0.29 1.40
N ILE A 42 20.70 0.70 1.74
CA ILE A 42 20.02 0.30 2.96
C ILE A 42 19.77 -1.22 2.94
N ASN A 43 19.20 -1.75 1.87
CA ASN A 43 18.96 -3.19 1.71
C ASN A 43 20.26 -4.00 1.74
N LEU A 44 21.33 -3.51 1.13
CA LEU A 44 22.63 -4.19 1.13
C LEU A 44 23.23 -4.28 2.53
N VAL A 45 23.33 -3.15 3.25
CA VAL A 45 23.86 -3.09 4.62
C VAL A 45 23.06 -4.00 5.54
N VAL A 46 21.74 -3.97 5.38
CA VAL A 46 20.82 -4.79 6.13
C VAL A 46 21.01 -6.27 5.85
N ASN A 47 21.01 -6.68 4.58
CA ASN A 47 21.07 -8.10 4.25
C ASN A 47 22.43 -8.67 4.64
N ILE A 48 23.50 -7.88 4.56
CA ILE A 48 24.80 -8.21 5.15
C ILE A 48 24.68 -8.40 6.67
N PHE A 49 24.02 -7.49 7.38
CA PHE A 49 23.78 -7.64 8.82
C PHE A 49 22.96 -8.91 9.13
N VAL A 50 21.92 -9.20 8.35
CA VAL A 50 21.11 -10.42 8.45
C VAL A 50 21.98 -11.66 8.23
N MET A 51 22.81 -11.67 7.20
CA MET A 51 23.76 -12.77 6.94
C MET A 51 24.73 -12.96 8.10
N ILE A 52 25.30 -11.89 8.66
CA ILE A 52 26.21 -11.94 9.82
C ILE A 52 25.48 -12.53 11.05
N VAL A 53 24.27 -12.06 11.34
CA VAL A 53 23.48 -12.51 12.50
C VAL A 53 22.98 -13.95 12.32
N LEU A 54 22.72 -14.37 11.08
CA LEU A 54 22.19 -15.68 10.73
C LEU A 54 23.26 -16.69 10.32
N ALA A 55 24.55 -16.38 10.42
CA ALA A 55 25.68 -17.27 10.11
C ALA A 55 25.75 -18.55 10.99
N SER A 56 24.77 -18.79 11.86
CA SER A 56 24.61 -20.05 12.60
C SER A 56 23.98 -21.13 11.70
N SER A 57 24.47 -22.37 11.79
CA SER A 57 24.04 -23.55 11.01
C SER A 57 22.53 -23.82 11.01
N TYR A 58 21.78 -23.33 12.00
CA TYR A 58 20.33 -23.50 12.11
C TYR A 58 19.50 -22.50 11.28
N ASN A 59 20.13 -21.47 10.70
CA ASN A 59 19.44 -20.44 9.93
C ASN A 59 19.85 -20.42 8.45
N LEU A 60 20.44 -21.51 7.95
CA LEU A 60 20.98 -21.60 6.59
C LEU A 60 19.99 -21.13 5.50
N VAL A 61 18.71 -21.51 5.62
CA VAL A 61 17.69 -21.13 4.63
C VAL A 61 17.45 -19.61 4.60
N PHE A 62 17.37 -18.97 5.77
CA PHE A 62 17.20 -17.52 5.86
C PHE A 62 18.47 -16.76 5.47
N PHE A 63 19.65 -17.35 5.75
CA PHE A 63 20.92 -16.83 5.27
C PHE A 63 20.96 -16.83 3.74
N LEU A 64 20.56 -17.94 3.10
CA LEU A 64 20.52 -18.05 1.64
C LEU A 64 19.50 -17.11 1.02
N MET A 65 18.33 -16.91 1.64
CA MET A 65 17.38 -15.88 1.17
C MET A 65 17.98 -14.46 1.24
N ALA A 66 18.62 -14.11 2.35
CA ALA A 66 19.27 -12.81 2.49
C ALA A 66 20.43 -12.65 1.48
N PHE A 67 21.16 -13.73 1.19
CA PHE A 67 22.20 -13.77 0.17
C PHE A 67 21.61 -13.53 -1.22
N ASP A 68 20.58 -14.27 -1.62
CA ASP A 68 19.92 -14.13 -2.92
C ASP A 68 19.39 -12.70 -3.12
N GLU A 69 18.73 -12.14 -2.10
CA GLU A 69 18.25 -10.76 -2.13
C GLU A 69 19.42 -9.74 -2.23
N THR A 70 20.53 -9.99 -1.54
CA THR A 70 21.73 -9.12 -1.63
C THR A 70 22.30 -9.12 -3.04
N VAL A 71 22.41 -10.31 -3.66
CA VAL A 71 22.93 -10.45 -5.03
C VAL A 71 22.01 -9.76 -6.03
N VAL A 72 20.69 -9.95 -5.91
CA VAL A 72 19.69 -9.29 -6.77
C VAL A 72 19.78 -7.77 -6.63
N VAL A 73 19.78 -7.23 -5.42
CA VAL A 73 19.87 -5.77 -5.18
C VAL A 73 21.22 -5.21 -5.66
N GLY A 74 22.32 -5.96 -5.49
CA GLY A 74 23.64 -5.58 -5.98
C GLY A 74 23.70 -5.50 -7.51
N LEU A 75 23.23 -6.54 -8.20
CA LEU A 75 23.15 -6.58 -9.67
C LEU A 75 22.23 -5.48 -10.23
N LEU A 76 21.15 -5.17 -9.51
CA LEU A 76 20.26 -4.07 -9.85
C LEU A 76 20.96 -2.71 -9.75
N THR A 77 21.71 -2.49 -8.67
CA THR A 77 22.45 -1.24 -8.45
C THR A 77 23.48 -1.00 -9.55
N ILE A 78 24.20 -2.06 -9.96
CA ILE A 78 25.17 -1.98 -11.06
C ILE A 78 24.47 -1.65 -12.39
N THR A 79 23.29 -2.22 -12.63
CA THR A 79 22.47 -1.92 -13.83
C THR A 79 22.06 -0.46 -13.88
N MET A 80 21.75 0.12 -12.73
CA MET A 80 21.34 1.51 -12.62
C MET A 80 22.50 2.46 -12.84
N TYR A 81 23.64 2.18 -12.21
CA TYR A 81 24.88 2.88 -12.51
C TYR A 81 25.17 2.84 -14.01
N ARG A 82 25.05 1.66 -14.62
CA ARG A 82 25.29 1.48 -16.05
C ARG A 82 24.30 2.22 -16.94
N ARG A 83 23.00 2.21 -16.65
CA ARG A 83 22.01 2.98 -17.41
C ARG A 83 22.23 4.49 -17.31
N PHE A 84 22.60 4.97 -16.13
CA PHE A 84 22.97 6.37 -15.93
C PHE A 84 24.22 6.72 -16.76
N VAL A 85 25.22 5.85 -16.75
CA VAL A 85 26.47 6.06 -17.48
C VAL A 85 26.29 5.91 -19.00
N PHE A 86 25.41 5.01 -19.47
CA PHE A 86 25.09 4.87 -20.89
C PHE A 86 24.40 6.10 -21.48
N SER A 87 23.74 6.92 -20.66
CA SER A 87 23.20 8.20 -21.14
C SER A 87 24.29 9.16 -21.63
N GLN A 88 25.55 8.92 -21.26
CA GLN A 88 26.71 9.70 -21.75
C GLN A 88 27.29 9.17 -23.06
N CYS A 89 26.76 8.08 -23.62
CA CYS A 89 27.12 7.54 -24.95
C CYS A 89 28.62 7.53 -25.27
N THR A 90 29.46 7.03 -24.36
CA THR A 90 30.89 6.83 -24.64
C THR A 90 31.18 5.40 -25.13
N PRO A 91 32.06 5.19 -26.14
CA PRO A 91 32.31 3.88 -26.72
C PRO A 91 32.78 2.80 -25.73
N TRP A 92 33.50 3.20 -24.68
CA TRP A 92 34.06 2.27 -23.69
C TRP A 92 32.96 1.53 -22.88
N HIS A 93 31.78 2.14 -22.71
CA HIS A 93 30.64 1.51 -22.02
C HIS A 93 29.99 0.38 -22.84
N PHE A 94 30.29 0.31 -24.14
CA PHE A 94 29.81 -0.73 -25.03
C PHE A 94 30.87 -1.81 -25.32
N SER A 95 31.86 -1.98 -24.45
CA SER A 95 32.85 -3.05 -24.63
C SER A 95 32.22 -4.45 -24.51
N LEU A 96 32.85 -5.45 -25.14
CA LEU A 96 32.43 -6.85 -25.04
C LEU A 96 32.34 -7.32 -23.58
N PHE A 97 33.22 -6.82 -22.72
CA PHE A 97 33.17 -7.08 -21.27
C PHE A 97 31.82 -6.70 -20.68
N TRP A 98 31.30 -5.52 -21.00
CA TRP A 98 29.99 -5.06 -20.53
C TRP A 98 28.84 -5.86 -21.14
N ALA A 99 28.92 -6.25 -22.41
CA ALA A 99 27.91 -7.12 -23.03
C ALA A 99 27.84 -8.50 -22.33
N ILE A 100 28.98 -9.12 -22.05
CA ILE A 100 29.07 -10.38 -21.28
C ILE A 100 28.54 -10.18 -19.87
N PHE A 101 28.85 -9.05 -19.23
CA PHE A 101 28.34 -8.73 -17.90
C PHE A 101 26.82 -8.62 -17.86
N ASP A 102 26.18 -7.94 -18.82
CA ASP A 102 24.71 -7.85 -18.88
C ASP A 102 24.08 -9.23 -19.10
N LEU A 103 24.67 -10.04 -19.98
CA LEU A 103 24.22 -11.41 -20.21
C LEU A 103 24.26 -12.23 -18.91
N ALA A 104 25.41 -12.20 -18.23
CA ALA A 104 25.57 -12.88 -16.94
C ALA A 104 24.60 -12.32 -15.88
N ARG A 105 24.38 -11.01 -15.86
CA ARG A 105 23.45 -10.35 -14.94
C ARG A 105 22.04 -10.88 -15.12
N GLU A 106 21.47 -10.82 -16.32
CA GLU A 106 20.08 -11.23 -16.56
C GLU A 106 19.85 -12.66 -16.08
N HIS A 107 20.80 -13.55 -16.41
CA HIS A 107 20.78 -14.93 -15.98
C HIS A 107 20.87 -15.09 -14.46
N LEU A 108 21.80 -14.40 -13.81
CA LEU A 108 21.95 -14.47 -12.36
C LEU A 108 20.74 -13.88 -11.63
N MET A 109 20.18 -12.75 -12.09
CA MET A 109 19.00 -12.14 -11.47
C MET A 109 17.80 -13.10 -11.49
N ILE A 110 17.50 -13.70 -12.65
CA ILE A 110 16.39 -14.64 -12.79
C ILE A 110 16.60 -15.85 -11.88
N VAL A 111 17.82 -16.41 -11.87
CA VAL A 111 18.18 -17.56 -11.01
C VAL A 111 17.99 -17.23 -9.54
N PHE A 112 18.52 -16.10 -9.05
CA PHE A 112 18.45 -15.77 -7.64
C PHE A 112 17.04 -15.37 -7.19
N ILE A 113 16.25 -14.70 -8.03
CA ILE A 113 14.83 -14.45 -7.74
C ILE A 113 14.06 -15.77 -7.64
N ALA A 114 14.22 -16.65 -8.63
CA ALA A 114 13.57 -17.96 -8.62
C ALA A 114 14.02 -18.79 -7.42
N HIS A 115 15.33 -18.80 -7.10
CA HIS A 115 15.86 -19.51 -5.95
C HIS A 115 15.26 -19.00 -4.63
N ALA A 116 15.16 -17.68 -4.43
CA ALA A 116 14.52 -17.11 -3.24
C ALA A 116 13.06 -17.57 -3.08
N THR A 117 12.29 -17.66 -4.19
CA THR A 117 10.92 -18.18 -4.15
C THR A 117 10.87 -19.67 -3.79
N TRP A 118 11.79 -20.49 -4.32
CA TRP A 118 11.89 -21.90 -3.97
C TRP A 118 12.34 -22.13 -2.53
N LEU A 119 13.24 -21.29 -2.00
CA LEU A 119 13.59 -21.31 -0.58
C LEU A 119 12.37 -21.05 0.30
N ALA A 120 11.43 -20.18 -0.13
CA ALA A 120 10.19 -19.95 0.62
C ALA A 120 9.30 -21.21 0.66
N VAL A 121 9.24 -21.96 -0.45
CA VAL A 121 8.59 -23.27 -0.51
C VAL A 121 9.28 -24.27 0.42
N VAL A 122 10.62 -24.31 0.42
CA VAL A 122 11.41 -25.18 1.33
C VAL A 122 11.11 -24.84 2.80
N ILE A 123 11.04 -23.56 3.18
CA ILE A 123 10.66 -23.15 4.55
C ILE A 123 9.25 -23.63 4.90
N ALA A 124 8.30 -23.48 3.97
CA ALA A 124 6.92 -23.93 4.20
C ALA A 124 6.86 -25.45 4.42
N LEU A 125 7.56 -26.22 3.59
CA LEU A 125 7.66 -27.68 3.73
C LEU A 125 8.34 -28.09 5.02
N MET A 126 9.47 -27.46 5.38
CA MET A 126 10.16 -27.70 6.65
C MET A 126 9.25 -27.42 7.85
N ARG A 127 8.44 -26.36 7.79
CA ARG A 127 7.44 -26.08 8.84
C ARG A 127 6.36 -27.15 8.90
N ILE A 128 5.83 -27.61 7.77
CA ILE A 128 4.81 -28.66 7.73
C ILE A 128 5.35 -29.96 8.35
N VAL A 129 6.59 -30.33 8.01
CA VAL A 129 7.27 -31.51 8.58
C VAL A 129 7.54 -31.34 10.08
N SER A 130 7.98 -30.16 10.51
CA SER A 130 8.19 -29.84 11.93
C SER A 130 6.90 -29.94 12.75
N ILE A 131 5.78 -29.45 12.21
CA ILE A 131 4.45 -29.54 12.84
C ILE A 131 3.98 -30.99 12.90
N ARG A 132 4.12 -31.76 11.80
CA ARG A 132 3.68 -33.17 11.75
C ARG A 132 4.50 -34.09 12.64
N SER A 133 5.79 -33.82 12.81
CA SER A 133 6.67 -34.62 13.66
C SER A 133 6.53 -34.35 15.17
N GLN A 134 5.57 -33.50 15.58
CA GLN A 134 5.38 -33.07 16.99
C GLN A 134 6.67 -32.55 17.65
N GLY A 135 7.62 -32.05 16.86
CA GLY A 135 8.93 -31.62 17.34
C GLY A 135 9.90 -32.74 17.70
N ALA A 136 9.58 -34.01 17.43
CA ALA A 136 10.42 -35.17 17.79
C ALA A 136 11.60 -35.41 16.82
N LYS A 137 11.56 -34.85 15.60
CA LYS A 137 12.69 -34.84 14.65
C LYS A 137 12.95 -33.42 14.20
N GLU A 138 13.87 -32.74 14.87
CA GLU A 138 14.41 -31.48 14.38
C GLU A 138 15.16 -31.78 13.07
N ILE A 139 14.81 -31.06 12.00
CA ILE A 139 15.46 -31.23 10.70
C ILE A 139 16.92 -30.83 10.88
N THR A 140 17.84 -31.77 10.67
CA THR A 140 19.27 -31.49 10.84
C THR A 140 19.72 -30.47 9.79
N SER A 141 20.74 -29.68 10.13
CA SER A 141 21.35 -28.71 9.21
C SER A 141 21.75 -29.34 7.88
N ASN A 142 22.12 -30.63 7.89
CA ASN A 142 22.49 -31.37 6.69
C ASN A 142 21.31 -31.56 5.75
N VAL A 143 20.11 -31.89 6.26
CA VAL A 143 18.91 -32.04 5.44
C VAL A 143 18.45 -30.69 4.89
N ALA A 144 18.51 -29.62 5.70
CA ALA A 144 18.23 -28.27 5.21
C ALA A 144 19.20 -27.85 4.11
N GLY A 145 20.50 -28.15 4.26
CA GLY A 145 21.52 -27.89 3.25
C GLY A 145 21.29 -28.68 1.95
N ILE A 146 20.91 -29.95 2.04
CA ILE A 146 20.56 -30.77 0.87
C ILE A 146 19.33 -30.18 0.17
N LEU A 147 18.29 -29.79 0.91
CA LEU A 147 17.07 -29.19 0.33
C LEU A 147 17.39 -27.88 -0.38
N CYS A 148 18.14 -26.97 0.25
CA CYS A 148 18.58 -25.71 -0.36
C CYS A 148 19.48 -25.93 -1.58
N GLY A 149 20.43 -26.86 -1.50
CA GLY A 149 21.28 -27.21 -2.64
C GLY A 149 20.46 -27.78 -3.80
N SER A 150 19.52 -28.67 -3.50
CA SER A 150 18.63 -29.25 -4.50
C SER A 150 17.70 -28.22 -5.15
N SER A 151 17.21 -27.23 -4.41
CA SER A 151 16.40 -26.15 -4.98
C SER A 151 17.23 -25.27 -5.92
N MET A 152 18.49 -24.97 -5.58
CA MET A 152 19.37 -24.22 -6.47
C MET A 152 19.66 -24.99 -7.77
N ILE A 153 19.99 -26.28 -7.66
CA ILE A 153 20.20 -27.14 -8.83
C ILE A 153 18.93 -27.22 -9.69
N PHE A 154 17.76 -27.37 -9.07
CA PHE A 154 16.48 -27.38 -9.77
C PHE A 154 16.25 -26.08 -10.54
N VAL A 155 16.48 -24.93 -9.91
CA VAL A 155 16.31 -23.61 -10.55
C VAL A 155 17.27 -23.42 -11.72
N LEU A 156 18.54 -23.83 -11.58
CA LEU A 156 19.53 -23.79 -12.66
C LEU A 156 19.13 -24.66 -13.86
N ILE A 157 18.61 -25.86 -13.61
CA ILE A 157 18.15 -26.78 -14.67
C ILE A 157 16.87 -26.24 -15.32
N ALA A 158 15.90 -25.80 -14.52
CA ALA A 158 14.62 -25.28 -15.01
C ALA A 158 14.80 -24.01 -15.86
N HIS A 159 15.82 -23.19 -15.59
CA HIS A 159 16.16 -22.01 -16.38
C HIS A 159 17.17 -22.25 -17.48
N ALA A 160 17.66 -23.47 -17.67
CA ALA A 160 18.59 -23.78 -18.76
C ALA A 160 18.11 -23.31 -20.15
N PRO A 161 16.81 -23.42 -20.51
CA PRO A 161 16.30 -22.89 -21.78
C PRO A 161 16.49 -21.37 -21.91
N ASN A 162 16.32 -20.61 -20.83
CA ASN A 162 16.47 -19.15 -20.82
C ASN A 162 17.93 -18.71 -21.01
N TYR A 163 18.93 -19.57 -20.77
CA TYR A 163 20.32 -19.25 -21.10
C TYR A 163 20.56 -19.17 -22.61
N THR A 164 19.69 -19.78 -23.41
CA THR A 164 19.78 -19.73 -24.87
C THR A 164 18.97 -18.59 -25.48
N THR A 165 18.12 -17.92 -24.69
CA THR A 165 17.24 -16.86 -25.19
C THR A 165 17.91 -15.49 -25.22
N VAL A 166 19.15 -15.33 -24.74
CA VAL A 166 19.87 -14.04 -24.80
C VAL A 166 21.17 -14.24 -25.55
N ILE A 167 21.38 -13.44 -26.59
CA ILE A 167 22.57 -13.47 -27.45
C ILE A 167 23.28 -12.12 -27.41
N ILE A 168 24.59 -12.12 -27.62
CA ILE A 168 25.33 -10.88 -27.89
C ILE A 168 25.25 -10.65 -29.40
N ALA A 169 24.56 -9.58 -29.81
CA ALA A 169 24.56 -9.16 -31.21
C ALA A 169 25.38 -7.88 -31.38
N TRP A 170 26.00 -7.75 -32.54
CA TRP A 170 26.78 -6.58 -32.91
C TRP A 170 25.88 -5.62 -33.69
N ILE A 171 25.69 -4.41 -33.16
CA ILE A 171 24.87 -3.37 -33.79
C ILE A 171 25.72 -2.12 -34.04
N PRO A 172 25.49 -1.35 -35.12
CA PRO A 172 26.19 -0.09 -35.32
C PRO A 172 25.88 0.93 -34.21
N PHE A 173 26.92 1.61 -33.73
CA PHE A 173 26.85 2.56 -32.61
C PHE A 173 25.84 3.68 -32.84
N LYS A 174 25.77 4.17 -34.08
CA LYS A 174 24.81 5.19 -34.52
C LYS A 174 23.37 4.85 -34.14
N TYR A 175 22.96 3.57 -34.21
CA TYR A 175 21.60 3.16 -33.85
C TYR A 175 21.34 3.15 -32.34
N ALA A 176 22.36 2.85 -31.52
CA ALA A 176 22.21 2.81 -30.08
C ALA A 176 22.19 4.22 -29.46
N CYS A 177 22.99 5.15 -29.98
CA CYS A 177 23.23 6.46 -29.37
C CYS A 177 22.66 7.65 -30.14
N GLN A 178 22.06 7.44 -31.32
CA GLN A 178 21.49 8.50 -32.17
C GLN A 178 22.48 9.64 -32.45
N THR A 179 23.77 9.31 -32.58
CA THR A 179 24.84 10.25 -32.91
C THR A 179 25.62 9.74 -34.11
N ASP A 180 25.95 10.66 -35.02
CA ASP A 180 26.79 10.39 -36.18
C ASP A 180 28.28 10.41 -35.84
N GLU A 181 28.65 10.83 -34.63
CA GLU A 181 30.04 11.13 -34.23
C GLU A 181 30.98 9.92 -34.27
N PHE A 182 30.44 8.70 -34.17
CA PHE A 182 31.23 7.45 -34.17
C PHE A 182 30.94 6.54 -35.38
N GLY A 183 30.21 7.01 -36.40
CA GLY A 183 29.96 6.27 -37.65
C GLY A 183 29.41 4.85 -37.46
N ASP A 184 29.84 3.92 -38.33
CA ASP A 184 29.40 2.52 -38.38
C ASP A 184 30.15 1.58 -37.40
N VAL A 185 30.75 2.12 -36.34
CA VAL A 185 31.47 1.30 -35.35
C VAL A 185 30.50 0.29 -34.73
N MET A 186 30.80 -1.00 -34.88
CA MET A 186 29.98 -2.08 -34.35
C MET A 186 30.21 -2.24 -32.85
N ILE A 187 29.13 -2.26 -32.08
CA ILE A 187 29.15 -2.49 -30.64
C ILE A 187 28.41 -3.77 -30.26
N PRO A 188 28.95 -4.58 -29.33
CA PRO A 188 28.28 -5.74 -28.79
C PRO A 188 27.19 -5.31 -27.80
N LEU A 189 25.96 -5.80 -28.00
CA LEU A 189 24.83 -5.60 -27.11
C LEU A 189 24.20 -6.96 -26.77
N ALA A 190 23.98 -7.22 -25.48
CA ALA A 190 23.19 -8.37 -25.05
C ALA A 190 21.71 -8.09 -25.34
N MET A 191 21.07 -8.96 -26.11
CA MET A 191 19.67 -8.84 -26.50
C MET A 191 19.01 -10.21 -26.57
N GLU A 192 17.69 -10.27 -26.43
CA GLU A 192 16.96 -11.54 -26.58
C GLU A 192 17.10 -12.12 -28.00
N SER A 193 17.15 -13.44 -28.13
CA SER A 193 17.26 -14.13 -29.42
C SER A 193 15.99 -13.89 -30.25
N PRO A 194 16.11 -13.49 -31.52
CA PRO A 194 14.97 -13.23 -32.39
C PRO A 194 14.18 -14.50 -32.78
N THR A 195 14.68 -15.70 -32.50
CA THR A 195 14.05 -16.97 -32.89
C THR A 195 12.71 -17.28 -32.21
N VAL A 196 12.28 -16.48 -31.23
CA VAL A 196 11.02 -16.68 -30.48
C VAL A 196 9.82 -15.96 -31.12
N TYR A 197 10.05 -14.99 -32.02
CA TYR A 197 8.98 -14.17 -32.64
C TYR A 197 9.12 -14.16 -34.17
N MET A 198 8.79 -15.28 -34.81
CA MET A 198 8.97 -15.42 -36.27
C MET A 198 7.92 -14.73 -37.15
N ASN A 199 6.87 -14.10 -36.60
CA ASN A 199 5.71 -13.69 -37.41
C ASN A 199 5.55 -12.18 -37.69
N ASP A 200 6.36 -11.29 -37.12
CA ASP A 200 6.17 -9.84 -37.30
C ASP A 200 7.49 -9.09 -37.56
N CYS A 201 8.06 -9.24 -38.76
CA CYS A 201 9.26 -8.50 -39.18
C CYS A 201 9.03 -7.70 -40.47
N LEU A 202 9.27 -6.39 -40.41
CA LEU A 202 9.58 -5.54 -41.56
C LEU A 202 11.06 -5.71 -41.92
N PHE A 203 11.32 -6.18 -43.14
CA PHE A 203 12.67 -6.41 -43.68
C PHE A 203 13.30 -5.09 -44.13
N TYR A 204 14.51 -4.80 -43.66
CA TYR A 204 15.36 -3.78 -44.26
C TYR A 204 16.54 -4.45 -44.96
N ASP A 205 16.68 -4.14 -46.25
CA ASP A 205 17.71 -4.67 -47.13
C ASP A 205 18.94 -3.75 -47.07
N PHE A 206 19.97 -4.18 -46.33
CA PHE A 206 21.30 -3.61 -46.45
C PHE A 206 22.08 -4.52 -47.38
N GLY A 207 22.46 -3.97 -48.53
CA GLY A 207 23.05 -4.68 -49.66
C GLY A 207 23.97 -5.83 -49.27
N ASP A 208 23.67 -6.99 -49.87
CA ASP A 208 24.46 -8.21 -49.97
C ASP A 208 25.44 -8.46 -48.81
N THR A 209 24.95 -8.71 -47.58
CA THR A 209 25.28 -9.98 -46.88
C THR A 209 24.66 -10.20 -45.50
N VAL A 210 23.98 -9.28 -44.82
CA VAL A 210 23.35 -9.63 -43.51
C VAL A 210 22.04 -8.89 -43.24
N ARG A 211 20.94 -9.64 -43.07
CA ARG A 211 19.60 -9.14 -42.74
C ARG A 211 19.42 -9.05 -41.22
N TYR A 212 19.02 -7.88 -40.70
CA TYR A 212 18.63 -7.72 -39.29
C TYR A 212 17.22 -7.11 -39.19
N CYS A 213 16.38 -7.70 -38.32
CA CYS A 213 15.03 -7.22 -38.02
C CYS A 213 15.09 -6.22 -36.86
N LEU A 214 14.96 -4.91 -37.14
CA LEU A 214 15.13 -3.84 -36.13
C LEU A 214 13.87 -2.98 -35.87
N HIS A 215 12.94 -2.87 -36.81
CA HIS A 215 11.92 -1.79 -36.75
C HIS A 215 10.79 -2.02 -35.73
N ALA A 216 10.31 -3.26 -35.58
CA ALA A 216 9.28 -3.61 -34.58
C ALA A 216 9.80 -3.60 -33.12
N ARG A 217 11.12 -3.45 -32.94
CA ARG A 217 11.77 -3.66 -31.64
C ARG A 217 11.93 -2.40 -30.81
N ARG A 218 11.83 -1.21 -31.40
CA ARG A 218 11.99 0.07 -30.67
C ARG A 218 10.82 0.31 -29.71
N THR A 219 9.60 0.01 -30.14
CA THR A 219 8.38 0.05 -29.31
C THR A 219 8.37 -1.05 -28.25
N THR A 220 8.71 -2.29 -28.61
CA THR A 220 8.75 -3.39 -27.63
C THR A 220 9.90 -3.25 -26.63
N PHE A 221 11.09 -2.76 -27.00
CA PHE A 221 12.19 -2.55 -26.07
C PHE A 221 11.89 -1.43 -25.06
N ILE A 222 11.22 -0.36 -25.51
CA ILE A 222 10.73 0.72 -24.65
C ILE A 222 9.59 0.21 -23.74
N GLU A 223 8.68 -0.64 -24.22
CA GLU A 223 7.62 -1.25 -23.42
C GLU A 223 8.11 -2.31 -22.43
N HIS A 224 9.11 -3.12 -22.81
CA HIS A 224 9.75 -4.08 -21.92
C HIS A 224 10.58 -3.38 -20.84
N ALA A 225 11.32 -2.32 -21.20
CA ALA A 225 12.04 -1.51 -20.21
C ALA A 225 11.09 -0.85 -19.18
N LYS A 226 9.87 -0.48 -19.57
CA LYS A 226 8.85 0.12 -18.69
C LYS A 226 8.30 -0.85 -17.66
N SER A 227 7.81 -2.02 -18.10
CA SER A 227 7.28 -3.04 -17.20
C SER A 227 8.35 -3.59 -16.25
N THR A 228 9.56 -3.79 -16.77
CA THR A 228 10.70 -4.27 -15.99
C THR A 228 11.09 -3.28 -14.89
N ASN A 229 11.13 -1.98 -15.14
CA ASN A 229 11.47 -0.97 -14.11
C ASN A 229 10.45 -0.90 -12.97
N ILE A 230 9.16 -1.08 -13.28
CA ILE A 230 8.09 -1.09 -12.27
C ILE A 230 8.21 -2.35 -11.40
N VAL A 231 8.35 -3.52 -12.03
CA VAL A 231 8.53 -4.80 -11.32
C VAL A 231 9.78 -4.77 -10.44
N LEU A 232 10.89 -4.24 -10.95
CA LEU A 232 12.13 -4.08 -10.19
C LEU A 232 11.98 -3.11 -9.01
N SER A 233 11.21 -2.02 -9.17
CA SER A 233 10.89 -1.11 -8.07
C SER A 233 10.10 -1.81 -6.95
N PHE A 234 9.11 -2.64 -7.32
CA PHE A 234 8.34 -3.43 -6.36
C PHE A 234 9.21 -4.47 -5.64
N ILE A 235 10.18 -5.09 -6.32
CA ILE A 235 11.11 -6.05 -5.71
C ILE A 235 11.96 -5.35 -4.63
N ILE A 236 12.49 -4.15 -4.90
CA ILE A 236 13.28 -3.38 -3.91
C ILE A 236 12.44 -3.02 -2.70
N ILE A 237 11.21 -2.52 -2.92
CA ILE A 237 10.29 -2.12 -1.84
C ILE A 237 9.89 -3.34 -1.01
N THR A 238 9.56 -4.47 -1.65
CA THR A 238 9.17 -5.70 -0.97
C THR A 238 10.32 -6.27 -0.15
N SER A 239 11.56 -6.24 -0.66
CA SER A 239 12.76 -6.63 0.11
C SER A 239 12.96 -5.72 1.34
N ALA A 240 12.80 -4.40 1.18
CA ALA A 240 12.87 -3.45 2.30
C ALA A 240 11.75 -3.67 3.35
N CYS A 241 10.56 -4.12 2.93
CA CYS A 241 9.47 -4.49 3.83
C CYS A 241 9.71 -5.84 4.53
N ASN A 242 10.23 -6.84 3.82
CA ASN A 242 10.60 -8.14 4.39
C ASN A 242 11.62 -7.98 5.52
N LEU A 243 12.57 -7.06 5.37
CA LEU A 243 13.47 -6.62 6.43
C LEU A 243 12.74 -6.17 7.71
N PHE A 244 11.79 -5.25 7.60
CA PHE A 244 11.03 -4.78 8.76
C PHE A 244 10.33 -5.94 9.46
N ILE A 245 9.82 -6.90 8.68
CA ILE A 245 9.20 -8.11 9.21
C ILE A 245 10.24 -8.99 9.95
N TYR A 246 11.44 -9.19 9.39
CA TYR A 246 12.50 -9.97 10.03
C TYR A 246 12.96 -9.39 11.37
N LEU A 247 13.16 -8.07 11.44
CA LEU A 247 13.56 -7.35 12.67
C LEU A 247 12.49 -7.46 13.78
N PHE A 248 11.21 -7.44 13.41
CA PHE A 248 10.11 -7.48 14.38
C PHE A 248 9.74 -8.90 14.83
N MET A 249 9.92 -9.91 13.98
CA MET A 249 9.41 -11.26 14.23
C MET A 249 10.37 -12.15 15.01
N SER A 250 11.69 -12.05 14.82
CA SER A 250 12.62 -12.98 15.47
C SER A 250 13.07 -12.51 16.86
N LYS A 251 12.76 -13.32 17.88
CA LYS A 251 13.20 -13.09 19.27
C LYS A 251 14.73 -13.12 19.39
N LYS A 252 15.40 -14.00 18.65
CA LYS A 252 16.86 -14.13 18.60
C LYS A 252 17.51 -12.89 17.98
N PHE A 253 16.89 -12.33 16.94
CA PHE A 253 17.32 -11.08 16.30
C PHE A 253 17.19 -9.88 17.23
N ARG A 254 16.09 -9.79 17.99
CA ARG A 254 15.96 -8.79 19.07
C ARG A 254 17.00 -8.98 20.18
N GLU A 255 17.41 -10.21 20.49
CA GLU A 255 18.41 -10.46 21.54
C GLU A 255 19.83 -10.11 21.06
N VAL A 256 20.17 -10.37 19.79
CA VAL A 256 21.44 -9.95 19.17
C VAL A 256 21.47 -8.44 18.94
N ALA A 257 20.40 -7.82 18.42
CA ALA A 257 20.30 -6.36 18.32
C ALA A 257 20.37 -5.67 19.70
N LYS A 258 19.86 -6.32 20.76
CA LYS A 258 20.03 -5.89 22.16
C LYS A 258 21.45 -6.07 22.68
N SER A 259 22.28 -6.96 22.12
CA SER A 259 23.69 -7.05 22.52
C SER A 259 24.55 -5.94 21.91
N TYR A 260 24.09 -5.33 20.82
CA TYR A 260 24.70 -4.14 20.20
C TYR A 260 24.07 -2.82 20.66
N VAL A 261 22.90 -2.85 21.32
CA VAL A 261 22.20 -1.67 21.85
C VAL A 261 21.70 -1.96 23.28
N CYS A 262 22.39 -1.40 24.28
CA CYS A 262 22.16 -1.61 25.71
C CYS A 262 20.72 -1.26 26.15
N PHE A 263 19.87 -2.26 26.45
CA PHE A 263 18.76 -2.12 27.41
C PHE A 263 18.27 -3.49 27.92
N PRO A 264 18.13 -3.72 29.25
CA PRO A 264 17.81 -5.03 29.80
C PRO A 264 16.31 -5.23 30.03
N TYR A 265 15.79 -6.44 29.76
CA TYR A 265 14.69 -7.04 30.55
C TYR A 265 14.54 -8.55 30.26
N ARG A 266 14.38 -9.34 31.33
CA ARG A 266 14.39 -10.82 31.33
C ARG A 266 13.11 -11.41 31.96
N LYS A 267 12.64 -12.51 31.34
CA LYS A 267 11.74 -13.60 31.81
C LYS A 267 10.30 -13.20 32.20
N ILE A 268 9.24 -13.94 31.86
CA ILE A 268 8.98 -15.36 32.15
C ILE A 268 8.13 -16.02 31.02
N ARG A 269 8.34 -17.33 30.84
CA ARG A 269 7.65 -18.25 29.90
C ARG A 269 7.14 -19.44 30.71
N THR A 270 5.82 -19.63 30.76
CA THR A 270 5.00 -20.88 30.92
C THR A 270 3.63 -20.41 31.41
N ILE A 271 2.52 -20.61 30.70
CA ILE A 271 1.72 -21.84 30.69
C ILE A 271 0.90 -21.89 29.37
N ALA A 272 0.98 -23.02 28.68
CA ALA A 272 0.07 -23.49 27.61
C ALA A 272 -1.24 -23.98 28.29
N SER A 273 -2.44 -24.07 27.74
CA SER A 273 -2.97 -24.62 26.49
C SER A 273 -4.45 -24.96 26.78
N SER A 274 -5.25 -25.13 25.73
CA SER A 274 -6.67 -25.56 25.72
C SER A 274 -7.72 -24.42 25.82
N GLN A 275 -8.83 -24.58 25.08
CA GLN A 275 -10.01 -23.70 24.95
C GLN A 275 -10.02 -22.58 23.87
N ALA A 276 -9.29 -22.73 22.75
CA ALA A 276 -9.43 -21.82 21.60
C ALA A 276 -10.36 -22.34 20.46
N SER A 277 -10.84 -23.59 20.51
CA SER A 277 -11.49 -24.24 19.36
C SER A 277 -12.97 -23.85 19.16
N SER A 278 -13.74 -23.58 20.22
CA SER A 278 -15.19 -23.36 20.10
C SER A 278 -15.58 -21.96 19.60
N GLN A 279 -14.81 -20.92 19.93
CA GLN A 279 -15.20 -19.53 19.60
C GLN A 279 -14.74 -19.06 18.22
N VAL A 280 -13.64 -19.61 17.70
CA VAL A 280 -13.23 -19.38 16.31
C VAL A 280 -14.29 -19.94 15.36
N HIS A 281 -14.88 -21.09 15.68
CA HIS A 281 -15.83 -21.76 14.81
C HIS A 281 -17.14 -20.99 14.58
N MET A 282 -17.62 -20.24 15.57
CA MET A 282 -18.84 -19.43 15.48
C MET A 282 -18.63 -18.18 14.60
N LEU A 283 -17.50 -17.49 14.77
CA LEU A 283 -17.17 -16.31 13.97
C LEU A 283 -16.87 -16.68 12.52
N THR A 284 -16.16 -17.79 12.29
CA THR A 284 -15.85 -18.28 10.94
C THR A 284 -17.11 -18.70 10.18
N ARG A 285 -18.09 -19.35 10.83
CA ARG A 285 -19.37 -19.68 10.19
C ARG A 285 -20.20 -18.45 9.84
N PHE A 286 -20.20 -17.42 10.71
CA PHE A 286 -20.91 -16.17 10.43
C PHE A 286 -20.29 -15.41 9.24
N LEU A 287 -18.96 -15.37 9.15
CA LEU A 287 -18.23 -14.76 8.04
C LEU A 287 -18.46 -15.51 6.72
N ILE A 288 -18.38 -16.85 6.72
CA ILE A 288 -18.58 -17.67 5.52
C ILE A 288 -20.01 -17.51 4.97
N ASN A 289 -21.03 -17.54 5.83
CA ASN A 289 -22.42 -17.39 5.40
C ASN A 289 -22.70 -15.98 4.86
N SER A 290 -22.12 -14.95 5.48
CA SER A 290 -22.25 -13.56 4.99
C SER A 290 -21.59 -13.38 3.62
N ILE A 291 -20.41 -13.99 3.40
CA ILE A 291 -19.69 -13.94 2.12
C ILE A 291 -20.46 -14.70 1.03
N SER A 292 -21.02 -15.88 1.33
CA SER A 292 -21.78 -16.66 0.35
C SER A 292 -23.09 -15.99 -0.06
N LEU A 293 -23.81 -15.38 0.89
CA LEU A 293 -25.03 -14.61 0.60
C LEU A 293 -24.73 -13.39 -0.29
N LEU A 294 -23.61 -12.73 -0.02
CA LEU A 294 -23.14 -11.57 -0.77
C LEU A 294 -22.70 -11.94 -2.19
N VAL A 295 -21.91 -13.02 -2.36
CA VAL A 295 -21.52 -13.49 -3.70
C VAL A 295 -22.77 -13.79 -4.51
N ASN A 296 -23.74 -14.52 -3.95
CA ASN A 296 -25.00 -14.80 -4.63
C ASN A 296 -25.84 -13.55 -4.97
N PHE A 297 -25.82 -12.52 -4.11
CA PHE A 297 -26.49 -11.25 -4.38
C PHE A 297 -25.78 -10.46 -5.49
N LEU A 298 -24.45 -10.40 -5.46
CA LEU A 298 -23.64 -9.72 -6.48
C LEU A 298 -23.75 -10.42 -7.84
N THR A 299 -23.72 -11.76 -7.88
CA THR A 299 -23.90 -12.53 -9.12
C THR A 299 -25.28 -12.28 -9.73
N ARG A 300 -26.35 -12.22 -8.93
CA ARG A 300 -27.70 -11.89 -9.41
C ARG A 300 -27.87 -10.46 -9.92
N MET A 301 -27.09 -9.52 -9.43
CA MET A 301 -27.14 -8.10 -9.86
C MET A 301 -26.33 -7.86 -11.14
N VAL A 302 -25.33 -8.69 -11.43
CA VAL A 302 -24.53 -8.64 -12.67
C VAL A 302 -25.31 -9.21 -13.85
N ASP A 303 -26.18 -10.20 -13.63
CA ASP A 303 -26.94 -10.86 -14.70
C ASP A 303 -28.16 -10.04 -15.22
N THR A 304 -28.48 -8.87 -14.65
CA THR A 304 -29.69 -8.10 -14.98
C THR A 304 -29.47 -6.79 -15.74
N SER A 305 -28.26 -6.46 -16.20
CA SER A 305 -27.94 -5.10 -16.69
C SER A 305 -27.81 -4.93 -18.22
N GLU A 306 -28.66 -5.55 -19.05
CA GLU A 306 -28.60 -5.35 -20.51
C GLU A 306 -29.25 -4.05 -21.02
N GLU A 307 -29.94 -3.25 -20.20
CA GLU A 307 -30.46 -1.94 -20.62
C GLU A 307 -30.22 -0.85 -19.56
N CYS A 308 -29.21 -0.01 -19.76
CA CYS A 308 -28.91 1.13 -18.89
C CYS A 308 -29.81 2.35 -19.18
N THR A 309 -31.09 2.26 -18.84
CA THR A 309 -31.91 3.45 -18.59
C THR A 309 -31.76 3.85 -17.11
N SER A 310 -31.25 5.04 -16.86
CA SER A 310 -31.09 5.58 -15.50
C SER A 310 -32.40 5.59 -14.72
N ILE A 311 -32.42 4.96 -13.53
CA ILE A 311 -33.62 4.80 -12.69
C ILE A 311 -34.08 6.13 -12.04
N LEU A 312 -33.21 7.16 -11.98
CA LEU A 312 -33.51 8.43 -11.31
C LEU A 312 -33.03 9.65 -12.14
N TYR A 313 -33.98 10.50 -12.56
CA TYR A 313 -33.73 11.77 -13.26
C TYR A 313 -34.24 12.94 -12.42
N ILE A 314 -33.36 13.89 -12.07
CA ILE A 314 -33.69 15.16 -11.40
C ILE A 314 -33.71 16.25 -12.49
N PRO A 315 -34.82 16.98 -12.69
CA PRO A 315 -34.90 18.05 -13.68
C PRO A 315 -33.94 19.21 -13.36
N GLU A 316 -33.35 19.81 -14.40
CA GLU A 316 -32.43 20.95 -14.27
C GLU A 316 -33.13 22.18 -13.67
N ASP A 317 -34.41 22.39 -13.99
CA ASP A 317 -35.20 23.52 -13.48
C ASP A 317 -35.79 23.26 -12.08
N SER A 318 -35.33 22.23 -11.38
CA SER A 318 -35.86 21.90 -10.06
C SER A 318 -35.22 22.78 -8.97
N PRO A 319 -36.00 23.27 -7.99
CA PRO A 319 -35.46 24.05 -6.88
C PRO A 319 -34.47 23.26 -6.02
N LEU A 320 -34.56 21.93 -6.07
CA LEU A 320 -33.60 21.03 -5.43
C LEU A 320 -32.22 21.10 -6.11
N TYR A 321 -32.18 21.22 -7.44
CA TYR A 321 -30.95 21.31 -8.20
C TYR A 321 -30.21 22.62 -7.90
N ASP A 322 -30.92 23.74 -7.91
CA ASP A 322 -30.36 25.06 -7.56
C ASP A 322 -29.83 25.06 -6.11
N PHE A 323 -30.61 24.53 -5.17
CA PHE A 323 -30.16 24.38 -3.78
C PHE A 323 -28.88 23.54 -3.66
N LEU A 324 -28.76 22.44 -4.42
CA LEU A 324 -27.57 21.58 -4.40
C LEU A 324 -26.34 22.28 -4.99
N ILE A 325 -26.52 23.17 -5.97
CA ILE A 325 -25.43 23.99 -6.50
C ILE A 325 -24.94 24.96 -5.41
N ASP A 326 -25.84 25.75 -4.84
CA ASP A 326 -25.49 26.74 -3.82
C ASP A 326 -24.84 26.10 -2.59
N PHE A 327 -25.40 24.97 -2.14
CA PHE A 327 -24.86 24.19 -1.05
C PHE A 327 -23.45 23.65 -1.36
N SER A 328 -23.22 23.18 -2.58
CA SER A 328 -21.91 22.68 -3.01
C SER A 328 -20.85 23.76 -3.02
N ASP A 329 -21.17 24.94 -3.54
CA ASP A 329 -20.18 26.01 -3.70
C ASP A 329 -19.74 26.51 -2.31
N MET A 330 -20.69 26.71 -1.41
CA MET A 330 -20.42 27.02 -0.01
C MET A 330 -19.59 25.92 0.68
N ASN A 331 -19.98 24.66 0.54
CA ASN A 331 -19.27 23.55 1.19
C ASN A 331 -17.90 23.29 0.62
N THR A 332 -17.71 23.46 -0.68
CA THR A 332 -16.41 23.28 -1.32
C THR A 332 -15.43 24.30 -0.76
N PHE A 333 -15.85 25.55 -0.63
CA PHE A 333 -15.06 26.57 0.04
C PHE A 333 -14.71 26.17 1.49
N ILE A 334 -15.68 25.71 2.28
CA ILE A 334 -15.45 25.28 3.67
C ILE A 334 -14.47 24.09 3.73
N PHE A 335 -14.69 23.06 2.91
CA PHE A 335 -13.88 21.84 2.89
C PHE A 335 -12.42 22.11 2.52
N VAL A 336 -12.20 22.96 1.52
CA VAL A 336 -10.86 23.37 1.10
C VAL A 336 -10.14 24.08 2.25
N ASN A 337 -10.80 25.04 2.89
CA ASN A 337 -10.23 25.73 4.06
C ASN A 337 -9.95 24.76 5.23
N LEU A 338 -10.83 23.79 5.47
CA LEU A 338 -10.59 22.72 6.45
C LEU A 338 -9.33 21.92 6.08
N CYS A 339 -9.20 21.47 4.83
CA CYS A 339 -8.02 20.70 4.43
C CYS A 339 -6.72 21.53 4.49
N LEU A 340 -6.73 22.78 4.04
CA LEU A 340 -5.54 23.62 4.00
C LEU A 340 -5.06 24.05 5.40
N TYR A 341 -5.97 24.43 6.29
CA TYR A 341 -5.61 24.94 7.62
C TYR A 341 -5.68 23.89 8.71
N LEU A 342 -6.76 23.10 8.77
CA LEU A 342 -6.93 22.07 9.79
C LEU A 342 -6.18 20.79 9.44
N GLY A 343 -6.01 20.46 8.15
CA GLY A 343 -5.29 19.26 7.69
C GLY A 343 -3.88 19.11 8.25
N PRO A 344 -2.97 20.10 8.08
CA PRO A 344 -1.62 20.05 8.66
C PRO A 344 -1.61 19.90 10.18
N VAL A 345 -2.50 20.61 10.87
CA VAL A 345 -2.65 20.52 12.34
C VAL A 345 -3.08 19.11 12.74
N ASN A 346 -4.04 18.53 12.03
CA ASN A 346 -4.58 17.20 12.27
C ASN A 346 -3.51 16.11 12.05
N ILE A 347 -2.68 16.25 11.00
CA ILE A 347 -1.53 15.38 10.74
C ILE A 347 -0.55 15.41 11.93
N LEU A 348 -0.15 16.61 12.37
CA LEU A 348 0.76 16.77 13.51
C LEU A 348 0.18 16.19 14.80
N VAL A 349 -1.12 16.44 15.04
CA VAL A 349 -1.86 15.90 16.18
C VAL A 349 -1.90 14.38 16.17
N ASN A 350 -2.21 13.75 15.04
CA ASN A 350 -2.24 12.30 14.95
C ASN A 350 -0.85 11.67 15.04
N ILE A 351 0.19 12.32 14.50
CA ILE A 351 1.58 11.90 14.73
C ILE A 351 1.91 11.93 16.22
N PHE A 352 1.51 12.98 16.93
CA PHE A 352 1.69 13.07 18.38
C PHE A 352 0.94 11.95 19.13
N VAL A 353 -0.30 11.66 18.74
CA VAL A 353 -1.07 10.51 19.26
C VAL A 353 -0.32 9.19 19.04
N MET A 354 0.20 8.95 17.83
CA MET A 354 0.97 7.75 17.50
C MET A 354 2.23 7.60 18.38
N ILE A 355 2.95 8.70 18.62
CA ILE A 355 4.12 8.73 19.52
C ILE A 355 3.72 8.35 20.95
N ILE A 356 2.63 8.94 21.46
CA ILE A 356 2.12 8.63 22.81
C ILE A 356 1.71 7.15 22.91
N LEU A 357 0.94 6.65 21.95
CA LEU A 357 0.48 5.25 21.93
C LEU A 357 1.63 4.25 21.80
N SER A 358 2.73 4.66 21.17
CA SER A 358 3.96 3.86 21.05
C SER A 358 4.79 3.79 22.34
N SER A 359 4.46 4.60 23.35
CA SER A 359 5.15 4.59 24.63
C SER A 359 5.05 3.23 25.33
N ARG A 360 6.09 2.88 26.11
CA ARG A 360 6.16 1.60 26.83
C ARG A 360 4.98 1.41 27.80
N GLU A 361 4.48 2.49 28.37
CA GLU A 361 3.40 2.49 29.37
C GLU A 361 2.01 2.22 28.77
N LEU A 362 1.84 2.50 27.48
CA LEU A 362 0.58 2.34 26.76
C LEU A 362 0.58 1.15 25.80
N ARG A 363 1.58 0.27 25.87
CA ARG A 363 1.68 -0.89 24.97
C ARG A 363 0.69 -2.00 25.35
N ASN A 364 -0.56 -1.87 24.91
CA ASN A 364 -1.58 -2.91 25.03
C ASN A 364 -2.24 -3.21 23.67
N THR A 365 -3.06 -4.26 23.61
CA THR A 365 -3.71 -4.69 22.37
C THR A 365 -4.63 -3.62 21.78
N TYR A 366 -5.40 -2.90 22.59
CA TYR A 366 -6.34 -1.87 22.13
C TYR A 366 -5.61 -0.64 21.57
N ASN A 367 -4.56 -0.20 22.24
CA ASN A 367 -3.73 0.93 21.86
C ASN A 367 -2.95 0.65 20.58
N PHE A 368 -2.64 -0.61 20.27
CA PHE A 368 -2.14 -1.01 18.95
C PHE A 368 -3.19 -0.79 17.86
N VAL A 369 -4.45 -1.15 18.08
CA VAL A 369 -5.50 -0.90 17.09
C VAL A 369 -5.74 0.61 16.94
N PHE A 370 -5.75 1.37 18.04
CA PHE A 370 -5.83 2.83 17.97
C PHE A 370 -4.65 3.48 17.26
N PHE A 371 -3.45 2.91 17.39
CA PHE A 371 -2.28 3.34 16.63
C PHE A 371 -2.49 3.13 15.13
N LEU A 372 -3.02 1.97 14.71
CA LEU A 372 -3.34 1.72 13.30
C LEU A 372 -4.43 2.67 12.78
N MET A 373 -5.48 2.92 13.56
CA MET A 373 -6.52 3.90 13.20
C MET A 373 -5.94 5.31 13.02
N ALA A 374 -5.08 5.77 13.93
CA ALA A 374 -4.43 7.08 13.84
C ALA A 374 -3.49 7.17 12.63
N LEU A 375 -2.76 6.09 12.31
CA LEU A 375 -1.89 6.01 11.13
C LEU A 375 -2.70 6.16 9.84
N GLU A 376 -3.77 5.38 9.69
CA GLU A 376 -4.60 5.37 8.49
C GLU A 376 -5.33 6.70 8.29
N GLN A 377 -5.86 7.29 9.35
CA GLN A 377 -6.45 8.63 9.30
C GLN A 377 -5.42 9.71 8.93
N THR A 378 -4.17 9.59 9.41
CA THR A 378 -3.09 10.49 9.01
C THR A 378 -2.82 10.40 7.52
N ILE A 379 -2.77 9.19 6.96
CA ILE A 379 -2.56 8.96 5.53
C ILE A 379 -3.70 9.57 4.71
N VAL A 380 -4.95 9.38 5.13
CA VAL A 380 -6.14 9.94 4.46
C VAL A 380 -6.11 11.47 4.48
N VAL A 381 -5.94 12.07 5.66
CA VAL A 381 -5.93 13.53 5.81
C VAL A 381 -4.73 14.16 5.08
N ALA A 382 -3.56 13.52 5.10
CA ALA A 382 -2.40 13.98 4.32
C ALA A 382 -2.66 13.96 2.82
N SER A 383 -3.26 12.89 2.30
CA SER A 383 -3.59 12.75 0.89
C SER A 383 -4.62 13.81 0.45
N LEU A 384 -5.66 14.04 1.25
CA LEU A 384 -6.64 15.11 1.02
C LEU A 384 -6.00 16.49 1.06
N THR A 385 -5.16 16.76 2.06
CA THR A 385 -4.49 18.06 2.22
C THR A 385 -3.60 18.38 1.02
N ILE A 386 -2.78 17.43 0.57
CA ILE A 386 -1.90 17.62 -0.61
C ILE A 386 -2.74 17.84 -1.87
N THR A 387 -3.81 17.06 -2.05
CA THR A 387 -4.71 17.21 -3.21
C THR A 387 -5.38 18.58 -3.24
N MET A 388 -5.87 19.08 -2.09
CA MET A 388 -6.47 20.42 -2.00
C MET A 388 -5.45 21.54 -2.16
N TYR A 389 -4.22 21.37 -1.65
CA TYR A 389 -3.15 22.34 -1.82
C TYR A 389 -2.76 22.46 -3.32
N ARG A 390 -2.68 21.33 -4.03
CA ARG A 390 -2.55 21.33 -5.50
C ARG A 390 -3.74 22.01 -6.18
N GLY A 391 -4.95 21.59 -5.83
CA GLY A 391 -6.21 22.01 -6.43
C GLY A 391 -6.51 23.51 -6.33
N TYR A 392 -6.16 24.14 -5.20
CA TYR A 392 -6.61 25.50 -4.87
C TYR A 392 -5.48 26.52 -4.71
N VAL A 393 -4.28 26.11 -4.29
CA VAL A 393 -3.17 27.03 -4.07
C VAL A 393 -2.25 27.07 -5.29
N PHE A 394 -1.99 25.92 -5.90
CA PHE A 394 -1.06 25.80 -7.03
C PHE A 394 -1.73 25.87 -8.41
N LEU A 395 -3.05 25.74 -8.49
CA LEU A 395 -3.80 25.75 -9.74
C LEU A 395 -4.00 27.18 -10.26
N GLN A 396 -2.89 27.87 -10.52
CA GLN A 396 -2.81 28.73 -11.70
C GLN A 396 -2.69 27.76 -12.89
N CYS A 397 -3.45 27.96 -13.95
CA CYS A 397 -3.44 27.11 -15.16
C CYS A 397 -2.05 27.05 -15.81
N ILE A 398 -1.15 26.28 -15.21
CA ILE A 398 0.25 26.11 -15.59
C ILE A 398 0.42 24.63 -15.92
N PRO A 399 0.89 24.29 -17.13
CA PRO A 399 0.97 22.90 -17.61
C PRO A 399 1.79 21.96 -16.70
N SER A 400 2.77 22.47 -15.95
CA SER A 400 3.60 21.67 -15.03
C SER A 400 2.81 21.00 -13.90
N TYR A 401 1.68 21.58 -13.49
CA TYR A 401 0.78 21.01 -12.47
C TYR A 401 -0.16 19.93 -13.03
N PHE A 402 -0.20 19.72 -14.34
CA PHE A 402 -0.94 18.64 -15.02
C PHE A 402 -0.01 17.53 -15.53
N SER A 403 1.18 17.43 -14.94
CA SER A 403 2.14 16.38 -15.26
C SER A 403 1.64 15.00 -14.87
N LEU A 404 2.14 14.00 -15.59
CA LEU A 404 1.92 12.58 -15.29
C LEU A 404 2.24 12.22 -13.84
N PHE A 405 3.28 12.83 -13.26
CA PHE A 405 3.64 12.63 -11.85
C PHE A 405 2.45 12.87 -10.93
N TRP A 406 1.74 13.97 -11.15
CA TRP A 406 0.58 14.31 -10.35
C TRP A 406 -0.62 13.40 -10.63
N ALA A 407 -0.82 12.97 -11.88
CA ALA A 407 -1.85 11.98 -12.20
C ALA A 407 -1.60 10.63 -11.52
N ILE A 408 -0.35 10.17 -11.48
CA ILE A 408 0.05 8.96 -10.75
C ILE A 408 -0.14 9.15 -9.25
N TYR A 409 0.29 10.31 -8.71
CA TYR A 409 0.09 10.64 -7.30
C TYR A 409 -1.39 10.57 -6.91
N GLU A 410 -2.27 11.21 -7.68
CA GLU A 410 -3.71 11.18 -7.38
C GLU A 410 -4.29 9.77 -7.49
N LEU A 411 -3.83 8.97 -8.46
CA LEU A 411 -4.31 7.59 -8.63
C LEU A 411 -3.96 6.76 -7.39
N VAL A 412 -2.69 6.82 -6.96
CA VAL A 412 -2.22 6.15 -5.76
C VAL A 412 -2.92 6.69 -4.52
N ALA A 413 -3.06 8.02 -4.40
CA ALA A 413 -3.72 8.66 -3.28
C ALA A 413 -5.19 8.22 -3.16
N GLN A 414 -5.96 8.20 -4.24
CA GLN A 414 -7.35 7.73 -4.24
C GLN A 414 -7.46 6.27 -3.80
N HIS A 415 -6.62 5.40 -4.34
CA HIS A 415 -6.56 4.00 -3.96
C HIS A 415 -6.23 3.78 -2.49
N VAL A 416 -5.20 4.46 -1.99
CA VAL A 416 -4.77 4.36 -0.60
C VAL A 416 -5.84 4.93 0.33
N MET A 417 -6.46 6.07 -0.02
CA MET A 417 -7.51 6.68 0.80
C MET A 417 -8.71 5.75 0.97
N ILE A 418 -9.22 5.17 -0.12
CA ILE A 418 -10.38 4.26 -0.06
C ILE A 418 -10.07 3.05 0.81
N VAL A 419 -8.89 2.45 0.66
CA VAL A 419 -8.46 1.30 1.48
C VAL A 419 -8.32 1.68 2.95
N CYS A 420 -7.70 2.82 3.26
CA CYS A 420 -7.51 3.29 4.63
C CYS A 420 -8.85 3.63 5.31
N ILE A 421 -9.75 4.35 4.64
CA ILE A 421 -11.09 4.67 5.16
C ILE A 421 -11.84 3.37 5.49
N ALA A 422 -11.90 2.45 4.52
CA ALA A 422 -12.52 1.15 4.70
C ALA A 422 -11.90 0.36 5.85
N HIS A 423 -10.58 0.31 5.96
CA HIS A 423 -9.93 -0.45 7.01
C HIS A 423 -10.18 0.14 8.40
N VAL A 424 -10.21 1.47 8.54
CA VAL A 424 -10.56 2.14 9.81
C VAL A 424 -11.95 1.72 10.31
N THR A 425 -12.94 1.56 9.43
CA THR A 425 -14.29 1.10 9.84
C THR A 425 -14.26 -0.35 10.34
N TRP A 426 -13.50 -1.22 9.67
CA TRP A 426 -13.29 -2.60 10.11
C TRP A 426 -12.49 -2.68 11.42
N LEU A 427 -11.52 -1.80 11.64
CA LEU A 427 -10.80 -1.69 12.92
C LEU A 427 -11.75 -1.29 14.06
N ALA A 428 -12.73 -0.42 13.81
CA ALA A 428 -13.77 -0.09 14.80
C ALA A 428 -14.64 -1.31 15.15
N VAL A 429 -15.03 -2.13 14.16
CA VAL A 429 -15.74 -3.41 14.38
C VAL A 429 -14.90 -4.38 15.22
N ILE A 430 -13.60 -4.50 14.91
CA ILE A 430 -12.67 -5.35 15.65
C ILE A 430 -12.58 -4.90 17.12
N ILE A 431 -12.40 -3.61 17.36
CA ILE A 431 -12.36 -3.03 18.71
C ILE A 431 -13.66 -3.32 19.48
N ALA A 432 -14.82 -3.09 18.85
CA ALA A 432 -16.13 -3.34 19.45
C ALA A 432 -16.28 -4.81 19.87
N THR A 433 -15.90 -5.72 18.98
CA THR A 433 -15.93 -7.16 19.21
C THR A 433 -14.99 -7.57 20.33
N MET A 434 -13.75 -7.07 20.30
CA MET A 434 -12.77 -7.32 21.35
C MET A 434 -13.28 -6.87 22.72
N ARG A 435 -13.95 -5.72 22.76
CA ARG A 435 -14.49 -5.17 24.00
C ARG A 435 -15.65 -6.01 24.54
N ILE A 436 -16.56 -6.46 23.69
CA ILE A 436 -17.65 -7.35 24.09
C ILE A 436 -17.12 -8.66 24.67
N VAL A 437 -16.11 -9.26 24.04
CA VAL A 437 -15.46 -10.49 24.53
C VAL A 437 -14.80 -10.26 25.90
N SER A 438 -14.09 -9.15 26.06
CA SER A 438 -13.46 -8.77 27.32
C SER A 438 -14.49 -8.57 28.44
N ILE A 439 -15.61 -7.91 28.17
CA ILE A 439 -16.67 -7.68 29.17
C ILE A 439 -17.39 -8.99 29.51
N ARG A 440 -17.77 -9.79 28.52
CA ARG A 440 -18.45 -11.09 28.75
C ARG A 440 -17.61 -12.08 29.54
N SER A 441 -16.29 -11.99 29.43
CA SER A 441 -15.39 -12.82 30.23
C SER A 441 -15.08 -12.24 31.61
N HIS A 442 -15.76 -11.18 32.05
CA HIS A 442 -15.45 -10.44 33.27
C HIS A 442 -13.96 -10.02 33.36
N GLY A 443 -13.33 -9.76 32.21
CA GLY A 443 -11.90 -9.43 32.12
C GLY A 443 -10.94 -10.63 32.21
N THR A 444 -11.43 -11.86 32.39
CA THR A 444 -10.57 -13.06 32.52
C THR A 444 -9.98 -13.52 31.17
N LYS A 445 -10.63 -13.19 30.05
CA LYS A 445 -10.17 -13.52 28.70
C LYS A 445 -9.95 -12.25 27.89
N GLU A 446 -8.79 -11.64 28.09
CA GLU A 446 -8.33 -10.57 27.19
C GLU A 446 -7.73 -11.15 25.90
N ILE A 447 -8.08 -10.53 24.77
CA ILE A 447 -7.53 -10.93 23.47
C ILE A 447 -6.05 -10.54 23.43
N LYS A 448 -5.22 -11.57 23.24
CA LYS A 448 -3.77 -11.42 23.15
C LYS A 448 -3.39 -10.60 21.92
N PHE A 449 -2.35 -9.79 22.06
CA PHE A 449 -1.80 -8.94 21.00
C PHE A 449 -1.64 -9.67 19.64
N LYS A 450 -1.08 -10.88 19.64
CA LYS A 450 -0.86 -11.65 18.41
C LYS A 450 -2.16 -11.96 17.65
N ILE A 451 -3.23 -12.26 18.37
CA ILE A 451 -4.52 -12.61 17.76
C ILE A 451 -5.15 -11.35 17.18
N ALA A 452 -5.11 -10.23 17.90
CA ALA A 452 -5.61 -8.96 17.38
C ALA A 452 -4.81 -8.48 16.15
N ALA A 453 -3.48 -8.63 16.16
CA ALA A 453 -2.65 -8.30 15.01
C ALA A 453 -3.00 -9.15 13.77
N ILE A 454 -3.31 -10.43 13.96
CA ILE A 454 -3.82 -11.29 12.87
C ILE A 454 -5.17 -10.78 12.38
N PHE A 455 -6.10 -10.41 13.26
CA PHE A 455 -7.38 -9.85 12.84
C PHE A 455 -7.21 -8.56 12.03
N CYS A 456 -6.40 -7.61 12.50
CA CYS A 456 -6.09 -6.38 11.76
C CYS A 456 -5.42 -6.65 10.40
N ALA A 457 -4.44 -7.56 10.34
CA ALA A 457 -3.80 -7.91 9.08
C ALA A 457 -4.79 -8.58 8.12
N SER A 458 -5.66 -9.46 8.63
CA SER A 458 -6.67 -10.14 7.82
C SER A 458 -7.74 -9.18 7.29
N SER A 459 -8.17 -8.18 8.08
CA SER A 459 -9.10 -7.16 7.62
C SER A 459 -8.48 -6.26 6.56
N MET A 460 -7.19 -5.90 6.69
CA MET A 460 -6.49 -5.13 5.67
C MET A 460 -6.41 -5.89 4.34
N ILE A 461 -6.02 -7.17 4.39
CA ILE A 461 -5.97 -8.03 3.19
C ILE A 461 -7.36 -8.16 2.57
N PHE A 462 -8.40 -8.36 3.39
CA PHE A 462 -9.78 -8.43 2.93
C PHE A 462 -10.20 -7.15 2.20
N VAL A 463 -9.96 -5.97 2.78
CA VAL A 463 -10.27 -4.67 2.16
C VAL A 463 -9.52 -4.50 0.83
N ILE A 464 -8.22 -4.83 0.77
CA ILE A 464 -7.43 -4.72 -0.47
C ILE A 464 -8.00 -5.63 -1.57
N VAL A 465 -8.32 -6.89 -1.24
CA VAL A 465 -8.88 -7.85 -2.20
C VAL A 465 -10.25 -7.38 -2.70
N VAL A 466 -11.12 -6.92 -1.80
CA VAL A 466 -12.44 -6.40 -2.15
C VAL A 466 -12.33 -5.12 -2.99
N ASN A 467 -11.29 -4.32 -2.80
CA ASN A 467 -11.07 -3.08 -3.57
C ASN A 467 -10.53 -3.30 -4.99
N THR A 468 -10.28 -4.56 -5.40
CA THR A 468 -9.77 -4.89 -6.75
C THR A 468 -10.57 -4.25 -7.90
N PRO A 469 -11.92 -4.22 -7.88
CA PRO A 469 -12.69 -3.54 -8.93
C PRO A 469 -12.37 -2.04 -9.04
N ASN A 470 -12.10 -1.34 -7.92
CA ASN A 470 -11.69 0.06 -7.96
C ASN A 470 -10.30 0.23 -8.57
N PHE A 471 -9.35 -0.68 -8.27
CA PHE A 471 -8.02 -0.68 -8.90
C PHE A 471 -8.10 -0.87 -10.41
N LEU A 472 -9.09 -1.61 -10.91
CA LEU A 472 -9.28 -1.85 -12.33
C LEU A 472 -10.16 -0.81 -13.05
N SER A 473 -10.87 0.05 -12.29
CA SER A 473 -11.81 1.04 -12.83
C SER A 473 -11.17 2.42 -13.04
N LEU A 474 -10.09 2.73 -12.32
CA LEU A 474 -9.38 4.00 -12.43
C LEU A 474 -8.22 3.89 -13.43
N THR A 475 -8.20 4.79 -14.41
CA THR A 475 -7.16 4.84 -15.44
C THR A 475 -6.64 6.26 -15.60
N ILE A 476 -5.41 6.43 -16.08
CA ILE A 476 -4.88 7.75 -16.45
C ILE A 476 -5.26 8.00 -17.90
N GLY A 477 -6.09 9.01 -18.14
CA GLY A 477 -6.47 9.47 -19.46
C GLY A 477 -5.74 10.76 -19.84
N LEU A 478 -5.64 11.01 -21.15
CA LEU A 478 -5.19 12.28 -21.69
C LEU A 478 -6.43 13.14 -21.97
N MET A 479 -6.54 14.28 -21.29
CA MET A 479 -7.58 15.29 -21.52
C MET A 479 -6.97 16.49 -22.23
N ARG A 480 -7.75 17.26 -22.99
CA ARG A 480 -7.25 18.52 -23.58
C ARG A 480 -7.17 19.58 -22.49
N PHE A 481 -6.07 20.33 -22.45
CA PHE A 481 -5.87 21.41 -21.48
C PHE A 481 -6.95 22.49 -21.59
N LYS A 482 -7.37 22.79 -22.83
CA LYS A 482 -8.51 23.66 -23.14
C LYS A 482 -9.79 23.30 -22.38
N ASP A 483 -10.11 22.01 -22.26
CA ASP A 483 -11.33 21.53 -21.60
C ASP A 483 -11.29 21.75 -20.08
N ILE A 484 -10.10 21.81 -19.48
CA ILE A 484 -9.90 21.96 -18.04
C ILE A 484 -9.78 23.44 -17.65
N CYS A 485 -8.99 24.20 -18.39
CA CYS A 485 -8.62 25.57 -18.03
C CYS A 485 -9.45 26.66 -18.73
N LYS A 486 -10.32 26.30 -19.68
CA LYS A 486 -11.12 27.26 -20.47
C LYS A 486 -10.27 28.37 -21.11
N ILE A 487 -9.01 28.06 -21.44
CA ILE A 487 -8.10 28.97 -22.15
C ILE A 487 -8.19 28.59 -23.63
N ASP A 488 -8.45 29.57 -24.49
CA ASP A 488 -8.95 29.32 -25.84
C ASP A 488 -7.90 28.85 -26.87
N ASP A 489 -6.60 28.83 -26.53
CA ASP A 489 -5.50 28.76 -27.51
C ASP A 489 -4.45 27.64 -27.29
N ASP A 490 -4.72 26.64 -26.44
CA ASP A 490 -3.74 25.56 -26.20
C ASP A 490 -4.33 24.16 -26.42
N ASP A 491 -3.88 23.51 -27.50
CA ASP A 491 -4.18 22.11 -27.86
C ASP A 491 -3.36 21.10 -27.05
N SER A 492 -2.58 21.55 -26.06
CA SER A 492 -1.79 20.66 -25.21
C SER A 492 -2.66 19.62 -24.48
N HIS A 493 -2.17 18.38 -24.41
CA HIS A 493 -2.81 17.31 -23.67
C HIS A 493 -2.27 17.25 -22.24
N CYS A 494 -3.18 17.06 -21.28
CA CYS A 494 -2.91 16.93 -19.86
C CYS A 494 -3.24 15.52 -19.38
N ALA A 495 -2.40 14.96 -18.51
CA ALA A 495 -2.67 13.69 -17.87
C ALA A 495 -3.62 13.91 -16.68
N ALA A 496 -4.78 13.26 -16.71
CA ALA A 496 -5.77 13.33 -15.65
C ALA A 496 -6.43 11.98 -15.43
N ILE A 497 -6.91 11.74 -14.22
CA ILE A 497 -7.59 10.49 -13.89
C ILE A 497 -8.93 10.45 -14.61
N THR A 498 -9.20 9.35 -15.31
CA THR A 498 -10.44 9.09 -16.01
C THR A 498 -10.98 7.72 -15.61
N TYR A 499 -12.30 7.63 -15.42
CA TYR A 499 -12.98 6.37 -15.16
C TYR A 499 -13.11 5.56 -16.44
N CYS A 500 -12.72 4.29 -16.38
CA CYS A 500 -12.82 3.38 -17.51
C CYS A 500 -14.19 2.68 -17.50
N ILE A 501 -15.05 3.00 -18.47
CA ILE A 501 -16.30 2.29 -18.79
C ILE A 501 -17.39 2.40 -17.69
N HIS A 502 -18.61 2.79 -18.10
CA HIS A 502 -19.75 3.04 -17.19
C HIS A 502 -20.15 1.82 -16.35
N GLU A 503 -20.08 0.62 -16.92
CA GLU A 503 -20.44 -0.65 -16.25
C GLU A 503 -19.48 -1.05 -15.11
N ARG A 504 -18.17 -0.79 -15.27
CA ARG A 504 -17.18 -1.14 -14.23
C ARG A 504 -17.32 -0.23 -13.01
N LEU A 505 -17.70 1.02 -13.24
CA LEU A 505 -17.93 1.99 -12.19
C LEU A 505 -19.12 1.63 -11.29
N PHE A 506 -20.20 1.05 -11.84
CA PHE A 506 -21.33 0.56 -11.05
C PHE A 506 -20.90 -0.48 -10.02
N VAL A 507 -20.21 -1.52 -10.46
CA VAL A 507 -19.72 -2.61 -9.59
C VAL A 507 -18.74 -2.05 -8.55
N SER A 508 -17.83 -1.17 -8.99
CA SER A 508 -16.84 -0.52 -8.14
C SER A 508 -17.47 0.32 -7.03
N SER A 509 -18.45 1.16 -7.36
CA SER A 509 -19.15 2.02 -6.41
C SER A 509 -20.05 1.22 -5.45
N LEU A 510 -20.70 0.16 -5.93
CA LEU A 510 -21.49 -0.72 -5.06
C LEU A 510 -20.62 -1.51 -4.08
N VAL A 511 -19.49 -2.04 -4.55
CA VAL A 511 -18.53 -2.75 -3.70
C VAL A 511 -17.99 -1.82 -2.62
N THR A 512 -17.56 -0.60 -2.98
CA THR A 512 -17.10 0.40 -2.00
C THR A 512 -18.22 0.80 -1.05
N GLY A 513 -19.39 1.20 -1.57
CA GLY A 513 -20.50 1.64 -0.73
C GLY A 513 -20.97 0.55 0.24
N PHE A 514 -21.17 -0.67 -0.25
CA PHE A 514 -21.73 -1.75 0.56
C PHE A 514 -20.70 -2.42 1.47
N LEU A 515 -19.56 -2.86 0.93
CA LEU A 515 -18.62 -3.71 1.68
C LEU A 515 -17.65 -2.92 2.54
N HIS A 516 -17.21 -1.76 2.07
CA HIS A 516 -16.30 -0.93 2.85
C HIS A 516 -17.02 -0.11 3.91
N ASN A 517 -18.26 0.31 3.65
CA ASN A 517 -18.95 1.26 4.53
C ASN A 517 -20.24 0.68 5.14
N VAL A 518 -21.24 0.25 4.36
CA VAL A 518 -22.53 -0.20 4.92
C VAL A 518 -22.37 -1.43 5.82
N LEU A 519 -21.69 -2.48 5.37
CA LEU A 519 -21.56 -3.72 6.11
C LEU A 519 -20.89 -3.54 7.49
N PRO A 520 -19.70 -2.93 7.61
CA PRO A 520 -19.12 -2.67 8.92
C PRO A 520 -19.97 -1.70 9.76
N CYS A 521 -20.63 -0.70 9.16
CA CYS A 521 -21.56 0.17 9.88
C CYS A 521 -22.77 -0.56 10.46
N LEU A 522 -23.39 -1.48 9.70
CA LEU A 522 -24.51 -2.30 10.18
C LEU A 522 -24.06 -3.20 11.34
N ILE A 523 -22.87 -3.80 11.23
CA ILE A 523 -22.28 -4.56 12.33
C ILE A 523 -22.09 -3.66 13.56
N LEU A 524 -21.52 -2.46 13.40
CA LEU A 524 -21.35 -1.49 14.50
C LEU A 524 -22.69 -1.06 15.12
N ILE A 525 -23.73 -0.82 14.33
CA ILE A 525 -25.08 -0.47 14.80
C ILE A 525 -25.67 -1.59 15.67
N ILE A 526 -25.34 -2.86 15.40
CA ILE A 526 -25.77 -4.00 16.23
C ILE A 526 -24.88 -4.14 17.48
N LEU A 527 -23.56 -4.00 17.32
CA LEU A 527 -22.59 -4.17 18.41
C LEU A 527 -22.69 -3.05 19.46
N LEU A 528 -23.00 -1.82 19.06
CA LEU A 528 -23.05 -0.66 19.96
C LEU A 528 -24.15 -0.77 21.03
N PRO A 529 -25.44 -1.02 20.71
CA PRO A 529 -26.48 -1.29 21.70
C PRO A 529 -26.19 -2.52 22.55
N THR A 530 -25.65 -3.58 21.94
CA THR A 530 -25.23 -4.79 22.66
C THR A 530 -24.20 -4.45 23.73
N LEU A 531 -23.18 -3.66 23.38
CA LEU A 531 -22.14 -3.22 24.30
C LEU A 531 -22.73 -2.34 25.42
N ILE A 532 -23.61 -1.39 25.09
CA ILE A 532 -24.27 -0.52 26.07
C ILE A 532 -25.12 -1.35 27.03
N HIS A 533 -25.87 -2.33 26.52
CA HIS A 533 -26.70 -3.23 27.33
C HIS A 533 -25.84 -4.04 28.32
N PHE A 534 -24.77 -4.68 27.84
CA PHE A 534 -23.85 -5.42 28.70
C PHE A 534 -23.20 -4.52 29.76
N LEU A 535 -22.81 -3.30 29.41
CA LEU A 535 -22.26 -2.35 30.38
C LEU A 535 -23.28 -1.93 31.43
N ARG A 536 -24.53 -1.69 31.05
CA ARG A 536 -25.60 -1.37 32.00
C ARG A 536 -25.83 -2.52 32.98
N ASN A 537 -25.80 -3.76 32.51
CA ASN A 537 -25.97 -4.93 33.37
C ASN A 537 -24.79 -5.07 34.35
N VAL A 538 -23.55 -5.00 33.86
CA VAL A 538 -22.35 -5.05 34.73
C VAL A 538 -22.33 -3.89 35.73
N ARG A 539 -22.78 -2.71 35.33
CA ARG A 539 -22.88 -1.56 36.24
C ARG A 539 -23.94 -1.80 37.32
N LYS A 540 -25.11 -2.34 36.96
CA LYS A 540 -26.17 -2.68 37.91
C LYS A 540 -25.70 -3.73 38.91
N GLU A 541 -25.00 -4.77 38.46
CA GLU A 541 -24.39 -5.79 39.33
C GLU A 541 -23.33 -5.18 40.27
N ARG A 542 -22.48 -4.30 39.76
CA ARG A 542 -21.49 -3.59 40.59
C ARG A 542 -22.13 -2.64 41.60
N ASP A 543 -23.21 -1.95 41.24
CA ASP A 543 -23.92 -1.04 42.15
C ASP A 543 -24.62 -1.83 43.28
N GLN A 544 -25.06 -3.06 43.02
CA GLN A 544 -25.56 -3.99 44.04
C GLN A 544 -24.44 -4.48 44.98
N LEU A 545 -23.26 -4.81 44.43
CA LEU A 545 -22.09 -5.25 45.22
C LEU A 545 -21.40 -4.09 45.98
N ARG A 546 -21.54 -2.84 45.50
CA ARG A 546 -21.00 -1.64 46.15
C ARG A 546 -21.66 -1.27 47.47
N GLN A 547 -22.79 -1.87 47.81
CA GLN A 547 -23.41 -1.68 49.14
C GLN A 547 -22.58 -2.32 50.27
N THR A 548 -21.57 -3.14 49.96
CA THR A 548 -20.80 -3.90 50.97
C THR A 548 -19.28 -3.70 50.98
N SER A 549 -18.64 -2.99 50.02
CA SER A 549 -17.18 -2.80 50.06
C SER A 549 -16.66 -1.51 49.41
N VAL A 550 -15.55 -0.99 49.98
CA VAL A 550 -14.83 0.26 49.68
C VAL A 550 -14.52 0.46 48.19
N LYS A 551 -14.56 1.73 47.76
CA LYS A 551 -14.33 2.26 46.40
C LYS A 551 -13.09 1.66 45.69
N GLU A 552 -13.26 0.61 44.90
CA GLU A 552 -12.34 0.25 43.82
C GLU A 552 -12.64 1.01 42.51
N SER A 553 -11.59 1.16 41.69
CA SER A 553 -11.35 2.26 40.76
C SER A 553 -12.18 2.27 39.45
N SER A 554 -12.60 3.49 39.07
CA SER A 554 -13.44 3.88 37.91
C SER A 554 -12.82 3.68 36.50
N ASP A 555 -11.63 3.07 36.38
CA ASP A 555 -10.87 3.10 35.12
C ASP A 555 -11.42 2.15 34.03
N GLY A 556 -12.06 1.05 34.42
CA GLY A 556 -12.73 0.13 33.48
C GLY A 556 -13.88 0.78 32.71
N ASP A 557 -14.67 1.62 33.38
CA ASP A 557 -15.86 2.25 32.79
C ASP A 557 -15.48 3.35 31.79
N ARG A 558 -14.44 4.13 32.08
CA ARG A 558 -13.94 5.22 31.20
C ARG A 558 -13.38 4.68 29.88
N SER A 559 -12.67 3.56 29.91
CA SER A 559 -12.17 2.91 28.69
C SER A 559 -13.32 2.46 27.78
N THR A 560 -14.46 2.02 28.34
CA THR A 560 -15.62 1.67 27.50
C THR A 560 -16.32 2.89 26.93
N THR A 561 -16.42 3.97 27.71
CA THR A 561 -16.94 5.24 27.20
C THR A 561 -16.08 5.76 26.04
N LEU A 562 -14.75 5.64 26.11
CA LEU A 562 -13.84 5.95 25.00
C LEU A 562 -14.20 5.16 23.74
N PHE A 563 -14.32 3.83 23.85
CA PHE A 563 -14.66 2.97 22.70
C PHE A 563 -16.04 3.32 22.11
N ILE A 564 -17.03 3.61 22.96
CA ILE A 564 -18.37 4.04 22.52
C ILE A 564 -18.31 5.35 21.74
N LEU A 565 -17.57 6.34 22.23
CA LEU A 565 -17.42 7.63 21.54
C LEU A 565 -16.74 7.47 20.18
N ILE A 566 -15.70 6.65 20.10
CA ILE A 566 -15.00 6.38 18.83
C ILE A 566 -15.93 5.67 17.85
N MET A 567 -16.71 4.68 18.30
CA MET A 567 -17.71 4.01 17.45
C MET A 567 -18.80 4.96 16.96
N ILE A 568 -19.35 5.81 17.84
CA ILE A 568 -20.36 6.80 17.44
C ILE A 568 -19.77 7.80 16.45
N SER A 569 -18.57 8.31 16.70
CA SER A 569 -17.89 9.22 15.76
C SER A 569 -17.67 8.56 14.40
N THR A 570 -17.28 7.28 14.39
CA THR A 570 -17.10 6.52 13.15
C THR A 570 -18.44 6.34 12.41
N LEU A 571 -19.52 6.01 13.11
CA LEU A 571 -20.83 5.88 12.48
C LEU A 571 -21.32 7.20 11.88
N VAL A 572 -21.12 8.32 12.59
CA VAL A 572 -21.53 9.65 12.12
C VAL A 572 -20.74 10.07 10.87
N SER A 573 -19.46 9.73 10.76
CA SER A 573 -18.67 10.07 9.57
C SER A 573 -18.90 9.12 8.39
N GLU A 574 -19.13 7.84 8.65
CA GLU A 574 -19.12 6.78 7.61
C GLU A 574 -20.49 6.49 7.00
N ILE A 575 -21.59 6.67 7.74
CA ILE A 575 -22.95 6.46 7.20
C ILE A 575 -23.23 7.40 6.02
N PRO A 576 -22.97 8.72 6.10
CA PRO A 576 -23.18 9.61 4.97
C PRO A 576 -22.34 9.22 3.74
N GLN A 577 -21.08 8.79 3.96
CA GLN A 577 -20.22 8.30 2.87
C GLN A 577 -20.80 7.07 2.19
N ALA A 578 -21.31 6.12 2.97
CA ALA A 578 -21.91 4.90 2.45
C ALA A 578 -23.08 5.20 1.50
N VAL A 579 -23.93 6.15 1.89
CA VAL A 579 -25.07 6.59 1.08
C VAL A 579 -24.59 7.22 -0.24
N ILE A 580 -23.58 8.08 -0.19
CA ILE A 580 -23.03 8.75 -1.38
C ILE A 580 -22.40 7.76 -2.36
N TYR A 581 -21.61 6.78 -1.90
CA TYR A 581 -21.02 5.78 -2.79
C TYR A 581 -22.08 4.88 -3.45
N ILE A 582 -23.15 4.53 -2.73
CA ILE A 582 -24.27 3.77 -3.31
C ILE A 582 -25.00 4.62 -4.35
N LEU A 583 -25.28 5.89 -4.04
CA LEU A 583 -25.87 6.83 -4.99
C LEU A 583 -24.96 7.02 -6.21
N GLU A 584 -23.64 7.06 -6.04
CA GLU A 584 -22.67 7.18 -7.13
C GLU A 584 -22.77 6.04 -8.15
N GLY A 585 -22.98 4.82 -7.65
CA GLY A 585 -23.22 3.64 -8.48
C GLY A 585 -24.58 3.72 -9.20
N LEU A 586 -25.64 4.10 -8.49
CA LEU A 586 -27.02 4.08 -9.02
C LEU A 586 -27.34 5.22 -10.00
N LEU A 587 -26.58 6.33 -9.96
CA LEU A 587 -26.85 7.53 -10.74
C LEU A 587 -26.14 7.55 -12.10
N SER A 588 -26.78 8.20 -13.09
CA SER A 588 -26.18 8.43 -14.41
C SER A 588 -24.94 9.33 -14.32
N SER A 589 -24.05 9.27 -15.31
CA SER A 589 -22.79 10.06 -15.32
C SER A 589 -23.04 11.57 -15.20
N LYS A 590 -24.07 12.08 -15.90
CA LYS A 590 -24.48 13.49 -15.81
C LYS A 590 -24.99 13.85 -14.41
N MET A 591 -25.73 12.95 -13.76
CA MET A 591 -26.24 13.19 -12.41
C MET A 591 -25.14 13.07 -11.35
N ARG A 592 -24.20 12.15 -11.56
CA ARG A 592 -23.05 11.93 -10.68
C ARG A 592 -22.17 13.16 -10.56
N SER A 593 -21.81 13.78 -11.68
CA SER A 593 -21.01 15.02 -11.70
C SER A 593 -21.76 16.23 -11.14
N ARG A 594 -23.09 16.17 -11.14
CA ARG A 594 -23.97 17.28 -10.74
C ARG A 594 -24.42 17.24 -9.29
N VAL A 595 -24.59 16.05 -8.71
CA VAL A 595 -25.15 15.87 -7.36
C VAL A 595 -24.15 15.16 -6.46
N THR A 596 -23.62 14.02 -6.88
CA THR A 596 -22.78 13.18 -6.03
C THR A 596 -21.42 13.83 -5.75
N SER A 597 -20.75 14.38 -6.76
CA SER A 597 -19.45 15.06 -6.55
C SER A 597 -19.58 16.26 -5.60
N LYS A 598 -20.68 17.00 -5.75
CA LYS A 598 -21.04 18.17 -4.95
C LYS A 598 -21.28 17.86 -3.48
N ILE A 599 -22.01 16.77 -3.20
CA ILE A 599 -22.30 16.33 -1.83
C ILE A 599 -21.10 15.56 -1.23
N SER A 600 -20.31 14.86 -2.06
CA SER A 600 -19.16 14.08 -1.61
C SER A 600 -18.16 14.93 -0.83
N THR A 601 -17.88 16.16 -1.29
CA THR A 601 -17.00 17.13 -0.62
C THR A 601 -17.47 17.48 0.80
N PHE A 602 -18.77 17.69 0.98
CA PHE A 602 -19.36 17.91 2.30
C PHE A 602 -19.18 16.69 3.20
N VAL A 603 -19.44 15.50 2.66
CA VAL A 603 -19.31 14.24 3.40
C VAL A 603 -17.86 13.95 3.79
N MET A 604 -16.89 14.23 2.92
CA MET A 604 -15.46 14.12 3.21
C MET A 604 -15.00 15.08 4.32
N SER A 605 -15.71 16.20 4.55
CA SER A 605 -15.44 17.10 5.66
C SER A 605 -15.58 16.40 7.03
N PHE A 606 -16.52 15.46 7.16
CA PHE A 606 -16.70 14.69 8.39
C PHE A 606 -15.50 13.81 8.72
N ILE A 607 -14.76 13.30 7.72
CA ILE A 607 -13.53 12.52 7.96
C ILE A 607 -12.45 13.41 8.60
N VAL A 608 -12.25 14.61 8.05
CA VAL A 608 -11.25 15.55 8.56
C VAL A 608 -11.59 15.96 10.00
N ILE A 609 -12.85 16.29 10.26
CA ILE A 609 -13.35 16.66 11.59
C ILE A 609 -13.24 15.49 12.57
N SER A 610 -13.70 14.30 12.19
CA SER A 610 -13.65 13.11 13.04
C SER A 610 -12.21 12.74 13.41
N SER A 611 -11.29 12.83 12.45
CA SER A 611 -9.86 12.64 12.72
C SER A 611 -9.33 13.65 13.74
N ALA A 612 -9.70 14.93 13.62
CA ALA A 612 -9.25 15.96 14.56
C ALA A 612 -9.79 15.74 15.98
N CYS A 613 -10.98 15.16 16.12
CA CYS A 613 -11.58 14.85 17.41
C CYS A 613 -10.85 13.74 18.18
N ASN A 614 -10.05 12.88 17.52
CA ASN A 614 -9.48 11.70 18.15
C ASN A 614 -8.54 12.05 19.32
N LEU A 615 -7.69 13.07 19.19
CA LEU A 615 -6.85 13.52 20.31
C LEU A 615 -7.69 13.96 21.50
N PHE A 616 -8.74 14.74 21.28
CA PHE A 616 -9.62 15.22 22.35
C PHE A 616 -10.34 14.05 23.05
N ILE A 617 -10.77 13.06 22.28
CA ILE A 617 -11.40 11.83 22.79
C ILE A 617 -10.39 11.05 23.65
N TYR A 618 -9.16 10.86 23.19
CA TYR A 618 -8.10 10.17 23.96
C TYR A 618 -7.72 10.92 25.24
N LEU A 619 -7.52 12.24 25.16
CA LEU A 619 -7.18 13.08 26.32
C LEU A 619 -8.32 13.13 27.34
N SER A 620 -9.58 13.17 26.91
CA SER A 620 -10.72 13.27 27.82
C SER A 620 -10.91 11.98 28.62
N MET A 621 -10.70 10.82 27.99
CA MET A 621 -11.10 9.54 28.58
C MET A 621 -9.97 8.74 29.24
N SER A 622 -8.72 8.86 28.79
CA SER A 622 -7.62 8.04 29.31
C SER A 622 -6.69 8.83 30.24
N LYS A 623 -6.76 8.53 31.55
CA LYS A 623 -5.84 9.10 32.56
C LYS A 623 -4.38 8.78 32.23
N LYS A 624 -4.09 7.52 31.91
CA LYS A 624 -2.75 7.06 31.54
C LYS A 624 -2.25 7.78 30.28
N PHE A 625 -3.13 7.98 29.30
CA PHE A 625 -2.78 8.77 28.11
C PHE A 625 -2.42 10.21 28.48
N ARG A 626 -3.20 10.86 29.35
CA ARG A 626 -2.88 12.23 29.84
C ARG A 626 -1.57 12.30 30.61
N GLU A 627 -1.26 11.30 31.43
CA GLU A 627 -0.02 11.25 32.22
C GLU A 627 1.19 11.14 31.30
N VAL A 628 1.14 10.22 30.32
CA VAL A 628 2.19 10.08 29.30
C VAL A 628 2.28 11.33 28.43
N ALA A 629 1.16 11.87 27.95
CA ALA A 629 1.14 13.09 27.15
C ALA A 629 1.75 14.28 27.92
N ARG A 630 1.40 14.46 29.20
CA ARG A 630 2.00 15.46 30.08
C ARG A 630 3.50 15.22 30.25
N SER A 631 3.95 13.97 30.31
CA SER A 631 5.38 13.67 30.36
C SER A 631 6.09 14.21 29.11
N TYR A 632 5.58 13.96 27.89
CA TYR A 632 6.21 14.46 26.67
C TYR A 632 6.15 15.98 26.53
N VAL A 633 5.04 16.62 26.93
CA VAL A 633 4.88 18.09 26.84
C VAL A 633 5.66 18.83 27.92
N CYS A 634 5.75 18.28 29.15
CA CYS A 634 6.40 18.95 30.28
C CYS A 634 7.89 18.56 30.47
N PHE A 635 8.40 17.51 29.81
CA PHE A 635 9.81 17.11 29.89
C PHE A 635 10.77 18.17 29.31
N PRO A 636 10.47 18.85 28.18
CA PRO A 636 11.29 19.97 27.70
C PRO A 636 11.39 21.08 28.75
N TYR A 637 10.27 21.43 29.39
CA TYR A 637 10.22 22.51 30.38
C TYR A 637 11.05 22.21 31.66
N ARG A 638 11.02 20.98 32.16
CA ARG A 638 11.86 20.57 33.32
C ARG A 638 13.34 20.52 32.98
N LYS A 639 13.72 20.13 31.75
CA LYS A 639 15.11 20.10 31.30
C LYS A 639 15.65 21.53 31.09
N PHE A 640 14.87 22.42 30.47
CA PHE A 640 15.23 23.84 30.33
C PHE A 640 15.33 24.57 31.67
N ARG A 641 14.42 24.30 32.63
CA ARG A 641 14.51 24.89 33.98
C ARG A 641 15.75 24.43 34.76
N LYS A 642 16.17 23.17 34.60
CA LYS A 642 17.42 22.67 35.19
C LYS A 642 18.67 23.32 34.57
N ILE A 643 18.66 23.56 33.26
CA ILE A 643 19.77 24.25 32.57
C ILE A 643 19.81 25.74 32.96
N ALA A 644 18.66 26.41 33.02
CA ALA A 644 18.56 27.80 33.46
C ALA A 644 18.96 28.01 34.93
N SER A 645 18.66 27.05 35.82
CA SER A 645 19.11 27.10 37.22
C SER A 645 20.59 26.73 37.41
N SER A 646 21.19 25.95 36.50
CA SER A 646 22.64 25.67 36.50
C SER A 646 23.49 26.81 35.93
N HIS A 647 22.91 27.76 35.18
CA HIS A 647 23.62 28.97 34.73
C HIS A 647 23.47 30.16 35.69
N GLY A 648 22.47 30.16 36.58
CA GLY A 648 22.32 31.19 37.62
C GLY A 648 23.15 30.96 38.88
N SER A 649 23.92 29.86 38.97
CA SER A 649 24.72 29.48 40.16
C SER A 649 26.24 29.54 39.93
N SER A 650 26.70 30.02 38.77
CA SER A 650 28.12 30.24 38.45
C SER A 650 28.52 31.72 38.45
N SER A 651 27.68 32.60 39.00
CA SER A 651 27.94 34.03 39.16
C SER A 651 27.53 34.48 40.57
N SER A 652 28.25 33.98 41.58
CA SER A 652 28.27 34.51 42.94
C SER A 652 29.55 34.10 43.63
#